data_AF-A0A8X8AIU7-F1
#
_entry.id   AF-A0A8X8AIU7-F1
#
_cell.length_a   1.000
_cell.length_b   1.000
_cell.length_c   1.000
_cell.angle_alpha   90.00
_cell.angle_beta   90.00
_cell.angle_gamma   90.00
#
_symmetry.space_group_name_H-M   'P 1'
#
loop_
_entity.id
_entity.type
_entity.pdbx_description
1 polymer ?
#
loop_
_entity_poly.entity_id
_entity_poly.type
_entity_poly.pdbx_seq_one_letter_code
_entity_poly.pdbx_strand_id
1 'polypeptide(L)'
;MIYGRNLKPPARNFLLASRMRSLLSLMHKRFLSSSPSSSSSSSSSTVECLVNSCGLPSKSALEFSRDFHLHENNLQSFQSVFRCFQSYNIPSIRITKLIKRRPQILNYNVEDNLKPKLQLLVQNGIVGHHMCKVFVSNPLILNADLDSQIKPCFQFLKSVLGSNRNVVEAINRSSNLLTCDLKGCLQPNVDFLIREGVPFDGVAEFLIRDAITVQHKHNNMVNAVNDLKHLGFDPKAPVFLEAVRVRIHMSESIWKEKIEVMKSLGWSEEEIFSAFKRDPIFLKSALEFSRDFHLHENNLQSFQSVFRCFQSHNIPSIRITKLIKRRPQILNYNVEDNLKPKLQLLVQNGIVGHHMYKVFVSNPLILNADLDSQIKPCFQFLKSVLGSNRNVVEAINRSSNLLTCDLKGCLQPNVDFLIREGVPFDGVAELLIRDAITVQHKHNNMVNAVNDLKNLGFDPKAPVFLEAVRVRIHMSESIWKEKIEVMKSLGWSEEEIFSAFKRDPIFLKSPVEKIRMVTDFFVNTLKLGRQILSEDPEFFTLKIDKSCRRRYDVFKLLESEKLIEGGVKIEEVLKMRDKEFLVKYVKKYVDKVPGLWETFNGRKQQQSLPGLTESFLIIAGLYNHPSNGEKQLVESREIIIDGLNFGTDCGVDNEPMDATSQNLERDTPYEINSIPCNLAIVFLLGHTNANAIVAVAYGWGSGLSSNPRMAERAYGNLILSVPNPTAASIKRSQKLYSFDLLCCPQNTFCFQGMASNVPLRNLLSLVQNRSLKTSTVPPNTSSPSSFTVQYLLSSPGLHLESVHSVSQKLQIDESDLQNPHYVIGFLKAHDFKDAHIAKLIHKWPAVLHCKVEHNLKPKFEFFIENGFVGEILPELIVSNPDVLRRALDSRIIPCFELLKSVLGCSEKAASAFKRCSVSMMSAMEPNIDLLIKEGVPVDRIAKLIMLQPRTIQQKHQRMVYAVKALKDLEIDSKTTVFIHALRVMLQMSESTWNKKVEVLKSLGWTEEEILQAFKRCPFCFTCSEEKIRSVVDFLVNTLKMELRTVIGRPEFLMLSVDKRIRPRYNVLKILESKKLVIGKKNMKQLLTMRENNFFQNYVIKYADKVPGLLEAYEVLPKQ
;
A
#
# COMPACT_ATOMS: atom_id res chain seq x y z
N MET A 1 -82.91 -10.76 -18.28
CA MET A 1 -82.18 -11.99 -18.69
C MET A 1 -80.79 -11.59 -19.20
N ILE A 2 -79.78 -12.43 -18.99
CA ILE A 2 -78.52 -12.57 -19.77
C ILE A 2 -77.53 -11.37 -19.86
N TYR A 3 -76.25 -11.72 -19.72
CA TYR A 3 -74.98 -10.99 -19.92
C TYR A 3 -74.89 -10.12 -21.20
N GLY A 4 -74.03 -9.10 -21.33
CA GLY A 4 -73.01 -8.55 -20.42
C GLY A 4 -71.55 -8.62 -20.97
N ARG A 5 -70.83 -7.49 -21.10
CA ARG A 5 -69.36 -7.42 -21.31
C ARG A 5 -68.75 -6.03 -20.99
N ASN A 6 -67.43 -5.99 -20.80
CA ASN A 6 -66.68 -4.84 -20.26
C ASN A 6 -66.14 -3.86 -21.31
N LEU A 7 -66.09 -2.56 -20.98
CA LEU A 7 -65.13 -1.57 -21.51
C LEU A 7 -64.64 -0.64 -20.38
N LYS A 8 -63.35 -0.31 -20.35
CA LYS A 8 -62.71 0.60 -19.37
C LYS A 8 -62.26 1.92 -20.04
N PRO A 9 -62.62 3.10 -19.51
CA PRO A 9 -62.05 4.39 -19.94
C PRO A 9 -60.61 4.63 -19.44
N PRO A 10 -59.88 5.64 -19.98
CA PRO A 10 -58.42 5.73 -19.88
C PRO A 10 -57.85 6.45 -18.64
N ALA A 11 -56.61 6.09 -18.29
CA ALA A 11 -55.94 6.42 -17.03
C ALA A 11 -55.24 7.81 -16.98
N ARG A 12 -55.97 8.91 -17.17
CA ARG A 12 -55.39 10.28 -17.03
C ARG A 12 -55.90 11.14 -15.86
N ASN A 13 -57.00 10.80 -15.21
CA ASN A 13 -57.63 11.67 -14.19
C ASN A 13 -57.16 11.45 -12.72
N PHE A 14 -56.32 10.45 -12.45
CA PHE A 14 -55.95 10.08 -11.07
C PHE A 14 -55.05 11.10 -10.34
N LEU A 15 -54.25 11.90 -11.05
CA LEU A 15 -53.28 12.82 -10.43
C LEU A 15 -53.93 14.06 -9.78
N LEU A 16 -55.02 14.58 -10.36
CA LEU A 16 -55.76 15.73 -9.80
C LEU A 16 -56.53 15.33 -8.52
N ALA A 17 -57.22 14.19 -8.56
CA ALA A 17 -58.00 13.68 -7.44
C ALA A 17 -57.15 13.20 -6.23
N SER A 18 -55.82 13.13 -6.38
CA SER A 18 -54.88 12.89 -5.28
C SER A 18 -54.43 14.20 -4.61
N ARG A 19 -54.11 15.24 -5.41
CA ARG A 19 -53.74 16.57 -4.90
C ARG A 19 -54.87 17.26 -4.14
N MET A 20 -56.11 17.22 -4.63
CA MET A 20 -57.25 17.83 -3.93
C MET A 20 -57.52 17.21 -2.54
N ARG A 21 -57.45 15.88 -2.41
CA ARG A 21 -57.63 15.21 -1.12
C ARG A 21 -56.50 15.50 -0.12
N SER A 22 -55.27 15.69 -0.62
CA SER A 22 -54.14 16.13 0.22
C SER A 22 -54.31 17.55 0.75
N LEU A 23 -54.87 18.47 -0.05
CA LEU A 23 -55.14 19.85 0.34
C LEU A 23 -56.29 19.95 1.37
N LEU A 24 -57.39 19.21 1.17
CA LEU A 24 -58.49 19.13 2.16
C LEU A 24 -58.01 18.61 3.52
N SER A 25 -57.13 17.60 3.52
CA SER A 25 -56.51 17.09 4.76
C SER A 25 -55.61 18.12 5.46
N LEU A 26 -54.98 19.04 4.72
CA LEU A 26 -54.14 20.10 5.28
C LEU A 26 -54.96 21.27 5.82
N MET A 27 -56.09 21.61 5.18
CA MET A 27 -57.00 22.65 5.69
C MET A 27 -57.62 22.27 7.04
N HIS A 28 -57.98 21.00 7.24
CA HIS A 28 -58.60 20.52 8.48
C HIS A 28 -57.69 20.53 9.73
N LYS A 29 -56.39 20.83 9.61
CA LYS A 29 -55.45 20.90 10.74
C LYS A 29 -55.04 22.31 11.17
N ARG A 30 -55.68 23.36 10.63
CA ARG A 30 -55.41 24.76 11.02
C ARG A 30 -56.45 25.40 11.94
N PHE A 31 -57.57 24.73 12.19
CA PHE A 31 -58.54 25.09 13.23
C PHE A 31 -58.58 24.01 14.31
N LEU A 32 -57.98 24.31 15.47
CA LEU A 32 -58.32 23.81 16.82
C LEU A 32 -57.21 24.27 17.80
N SER A 33 -57.08 25.58 17.99
CA SER A 33 -56.24 26.16 19.04
C SER A 33 -57.11 26.50 20.25
N SER A 34 -57.05 25.67 21.29
CA SER A 34 -57.59 25.97 22.61
C SER A 34 -56.64 25.43 23.69
N SER A 35 -56.61 26.12 24.82
CA SER A 35 -55.61 25.95 25.90
C SER A 35 -56.01 24.80 26.84
N PRO A 36 -55.07 24.25 27.66
CA PRO A 36 -55.28 22.95 28.29
C PRO A 36 -56.27 22.99 29.46
N SER A 37 -57.16 22.01 29.52
CA SER A 37 -57.96 21.66 30.69
C SER A 37 -57.55 20.29 31.23
N SER A 38 -57.38 20.19 32.55
CA SER A 38 -56.91 18.99 33.24
C SER A 38 -58.02 18.01 33.62
N SER A 39 -57.99 16.77 33.12
CA SER A 39 -58.62 15.63 33.83
C SER A 39 -58.08 14.25 33.38
N SER A 40 -57.78 13.46 34.41
CA SER A 40 -57.73 12.00 34.52
C SER A 40 -58.09 11.06 33.33
N SER A 41 -57.24 10.02 33.20
CA SER A 41 -57.60 8.63 32.88
C SER A 41 -58.48 8.33 31.66
N SER A 42 -57.82 8.10 30.51
CA SER A 42 -58.24 7.03 29.59
C SER A 42 -57.00 6.28 29.06
N SER A 43 -57.00 4.96 29.16
CA SER A 43 -55.98 4.10 28.53
C SER A 43 -56.29 4.02 27.04
N SER A 44 -55.53 4.73 26.21
CA SER A 44 -55.77 4.78 24.77
C SER A 44 -55.83 3.36 24.16
N SER A 45 -56.90 3.08 23.41
CA SER A 45 -57.10 1.83 22.67
C SER A 45 -55.96 1.52 21.67
N THR A 46 -55.19 2.54 21.27
CA THR A 46 -53.93 2.37 20.53
C THR A 46 -52.90 1.59 21.35
N VAL A 47 -52.70 1.94 22.63
CA VAL A 47 -51.73 1.27 23.52
C VAL A 47 -52.14 -0.18 23.76
N GLU A 48 -53.43 -0.41 24.04
CA GLU A 48 -53.97 -1.77 24.27
C GLU A 48 -53.82 -2.65 23.03
N CYS A 49 -54.15 -2.15 21.83
CA CYS A 49 -53.90 -2.84 20.58
C CYS A 49 -52.41 -3.18 20.39
N LEU A 50 -51.50 -2.24 20.69
CA LEU A 50 -50.06 -2.44 20.50
C LEU A 50 -49.49 -3.50 21.45
N VAL A 51 -49.99 -3.59 22.68
CA VAL A 51 -49.62 -4.66 23.61
C VAL A 51 -50.28 -5.98 23.18
N ASN A 52 -51.61 -6.03 23.14
CA ASN A 52 -52.39 -7.27 23.05
C ASN A 52 -52.41 -7.89 21.64
N SER A 53 -52.44 -7.07 20.58
CA SER A 53 -52.50 -7.53 19.17
C SER A 53 -51.17 -7.47 18.40
N CYS A 54 -50.16 -6.77 18.93
CA CYS A 54 -48.86 -6.59 18.28
C CYS A 54 -47.65 -7.05 19.12
N GLY A 55 -47.87 -7.50 20.37
CA GLY A 55 -46.83 -8.08 21.23
C GLY A 55 -45.74 -7.09 21.62
N LEU A 56 -46.04 -5.80 21.75
CA LEU A 56 -45.09 -4.78 22.19
C LEU A 56 -45.08 -4.67 23.72
N PRO A 57 -43.91 -4.53 24.37
CA PRO A 57 -43.85 -4.18 25.79
C PRO A 57 -44.60 -2.88 26.06
N SER A 58 -45.36 -2.80 27.15
CA SER A 58 -46.28 -1.69 27.45
C SER A 58 -45.61 -0.31 27.40
N LYS A 59 -44.34 -0.21 27.84
CA LYS A 59 -43.54 1.02 27.73
C LYS A 59 -43.34 1.45 26.26
N SER A 60 -42.99 0.54 25.36
CA SER A 60 -42.80 0.84 23.93
C SER A 60 -44.13 1.04 23.18
N ALA A 61 -45.23 0.46 23.66
CA ALA A 61 -46.58 0.77 23.17
C ALA A 61 -46.98 2.20 23.55
N LEU A 62 -46.71 2.63 24.79
CA LEU A 62 -46.93 4.01 25.26
C LEU A 62 -46.05 5.02 24.51
N GLU A 63 -44.76 4.73 24.31
CA GLU A 63 -43.84 5.54 23.50
C GLU A 63 -44.39 5.73 22.07
N PHE A 64 -44.75 4.65 21.37
CA PHE A 64 -45.31 4.73 20.02
C PHE A 64 -46.66 5.48 19.97
N SER A 65 -47.54 5.28 20.95
CA SER A 65 -48.86 5.92 20.99
C SER A 65 -48.82 7.43 21.24
N ARG A 66 -47.71 7.97 21.78
CA ARG A 66 -47.47 9.42 21.91
C ARG A 66 -47.08 10.04 20.57
N ASP A 67 -46.30 9.30 19.77
CA ASP A 67 -45.75 9.74 18.49
C ASP A 67 -46.66 9.50 17.28
N PHE A 68 -47.57 8.53 17.38
CA PHE A 68 -48.37 8.04 16.27
C PHE A 68 -49.73 7.53 16.74
N HIS A 69 -50.73 8.42 16.74
CA HIS A 69 -52.11 8.06 17.10
C HIS A 69 -52.76 7.20 16.00
N LEU A 70 -53.27 6.04 16.37
CA LEU A 70 -54.14 5.24 15.50
C LEU A 70 -55.59 5.71 15.70
N HIS A 71 -56.30 5.86 14.59
CA HIS A 71 -57.76 6.04 14.58
C HIS A 71 -58.38 4.71 14.14
N GLU A 72 -59.62 4.43 14.52
CA GLU A 72 -60.30 3.16 14.21
C GLU A 72 -60.21 2.80 12.71
N ASN A 73 -60.40 3.81 11.84
CA ASN A 73 -60.30 3.70 10.38
C ASN A 73 -58.91 3.27 9.84
N ASN A 74 -57.83 3.42 10.61
CA ASN A 74 -56.48 2.98 10.21
C ASN A 74 -55.91 1.83 11.08
N LEU A 75 -56.58 1.51 12.20
CA LEU A 75 -56.22 0.42 13.11
C LEU A 75 -56.18 -0.95 12.41
N GLN A 76 -57.17 -1.24 11.55
CA GLN A 76 -57.24 -2.52 10.82
C GLN A 76 -56.12 -2.67 9.78
N SER A 77 -55.78 -1.61 9.05
CA SER A 77 -54.64 -1.63 8.13
C SER A 77 -53.31 -1.74 8.88
N PHE A 78 -53.17 -1.01 10.00
CA PHE A 78 -52.02 -1.13 10.88
C PHE A 78 -51.84 -2.59 11.36
N GLN A 79 -52.85 -3.22 11.95
CA GLN A 79 -52.79 -4.61 12.40
C GLN A 79 -52.44 -5.57 11.25
N SER A 80 -53.03 -5.38 10.06
CA SER A 80 -52.81 -6.24 8.90
C SER A 80 -51.39 -6.14 8.35
N VAL A 81 -50.88 -4.92 8.14
CA VAL A 81 -49.49 -4.66 7.73
C VAL A 81 -48.51 -5.14 8.81
N PHE A 82 -48.84 -4.95 10.09
CA PHE A 82 -47.99 -5.37 11.20
C PHE A 82 -47.85 -6.89 11.25
N ARG A 83 -48.98 -7.63 11.26
CA ARG A 83 -48.99 -9.10 11.25
C ARG A 83 -48.31 -9.66 9.99
N CYS A 84 -48.46 -8.99 8.84
CA CYS A 84 -47.74 -9.35 7.61
C CYS A 84 -46.22 -9.27 7.78
N PHE A 85 -45.68 -8.16 8.31
CA PHE A 85 -44.23 -8.08 8.57
C PHE A 85 -43.77 -9.04 9.69
N GLN A 86 -44.62 -9.28 10.69
CA GLN A 86 -44.32 -10.17 11.81
C GLN A 86 -44.18 -11.64 11.36
N SER A 87 -44.96 -12.09 10.38
CA SER A 87 -44.87 -13.44 9.83
C SER A 87 -43.54 -13.74 9.11
N TYR A 88 -42.78 -12.70 8.71
CA TYR A 88 -41.41 -12.82 8.20
C TYR A 88 -40.33 -12.71 9.30
N ASN A 89 -40.69 -13.03 10.55
CA ASN A 89 -39.81 -13.00 11.72
C ASN A 89 -39.15 -11.62 11.99
N ILE A 90 -39.85 -10.53 11.66
CA ILE A 90 -39.37 -9.18 11.98
C ILE A 90 -39.82 -8.80 13.39
N PRO A 91 -38.93 -8.37 14.30
CA PRO A 91 -39.32 -7.97 15.65
C PRO A 91 -40.29 -6.79 15.66
N SER A 92 -41.31 -6.83 16.52
CA SER A 92 -42.34 -5.79 16.69
C SER A 92 -41.77 -4.36 16.84
N ILE A 93 -40.64 -4.21 17.53
CA ILE A 93 -39.92 -2.93 17.72
C ILE A 93 -39.22 -2.40 16.45
N ARG A 94 -39.09 -3.21 15.40
CA ARG A 94 -38.61 -2.81 14.07
C ARG A 94 -39.77 -2.50 13.12
N ILE A 95 -40.88 -3.22 13.24
CA ILE A 95 -42.11 -2.96 12.45
C ILE A 95 -42.69 -1.58 12.82
N THR A 96 -42.86 -1.29 14.12
CA THR A 96 -43.20 0.06 14.63
C THR A 96 -42.27 1.14 14.08
N LYS A 97 -40.94 0.93 14.12
CA LYS A 97 -39.95 1.90 13.63
C LYS A 97 -39.95 2.07 12.10
N LEU A 98 -40.36 1.05 11.34
CA LEU A 98 -40.63 1.15 9.91
C LEU A 98 -41.88 2.00 9.64
N ILE A 99 -43.00 1.68 10.30
CA ILE A 99 -44.28 2.39 10.13
C ILE A 99 -44.16 3.85 10.58
N LYS A 100 -43.54 4.17 11.73
CA LYS A 100 -43.29 5.56 12.17
C LYS A 100 -42.44 6.35 11.16
N ARG A 101 -41.47 5.72 10.47
CA ARG A 101 -40.63 6.38 9.46
C ARG A 101 -41.27 6.48 8.09
N ARG A 102 -42.20 5.59 7.74
CA ARG A 102 -42.92 5.55 6.46
C ARG A 102 -44.41 5.23 6.67
N PRO A 103 -45.22 6.13 7.28
CA PRO A 103 -46.63 5.85 7.56
C PRO A 103 -47.46 5.48 6.33
N GLN A 104 -47.06 5.98 5.16
CA GLN A 104 -47.64 5.65 3.86
C GLN A 104 -47.68 4.14 3.55
N ILE A 105 -46.87 3.31 4.22
CA ILE A 105 -46.91 1.85 4.06
C ILE A 105 -48.27 1.23 4.45
N LEU A 106 -49.05 1.93 5.29
CA LEU A 106 -50.41 1.55 5.69
C LEU A 106 -51.47 1.79 4.59
N ASN A 107 -51.09 2.42 3.47
CA ASN A 107 -52.00 2.69 2.35
C ASN A 107 -51.94 1.62 1.25
N TYR A 108 -51.11 0.59 1.40
CA TYR A 108 -50.92 -0.47 0.41
C TYR A 108 -51.62 -1.75 0.85
N ASN A 109 -52.27 -2.44 -0.10
CA ASN A 109 -52.89 -3.73 0.14
C ASN A 109 -51.82 -4.78 0.54
N VAL A 110 -52.10 -5.49 1.63
CA VAL A 110 -51.23 -6.50 2.21
C VAL A 110 -51.03 -7.69 1.28
N GLU A 111 -52.11 -8.23 0.71
CA GLU A 111 -52.08 -9.44 -0.12
C GLU A 111 -51.65 -9.13 -1.57
N ASP A 112 -52.12 -8.03 -2.15
CA ASP A 112 -51.90 -7.74 -3.59
C ASP A 112 -50.58 -7.01 -3.90
N ASN A 113 -49.95 -6.34 -2.92
CA ASN A 113 -48.74 -5.54 -3.15
C ASN A 113 -47.62 -5.86 -2.15
N LEU A 114 -47.91 -5.79 -0.84
CA LEU A 114 -46.86 -5.92 0.17
C LEU A 114 -46.31 -7.36 0.23
N LYS A 115 -47.15 -8.35 0.49
CA LYS A 115 -46.78 -9.76 0.67
C LYS A 115 -46.01 -10.34 -0.54
N PRO A 116 -46.39 -10.13 -1.81
CA PRO A 116 -45.59 -10.55 -2.97
C PRO A 116 -44.18 -9.96 -3.00
N LYS A 117 -44.04 -8.67 -2.61
CA LYS A 117 -42.72 -8.01 -2.50
C LYS A 117 -41.90 -8.58 -1.35
N LEU A 118 -42.50 -8.83 -0.19
CA LEU A 118 -41.82 -9.46 0.95
C LEU A 118 -41.36 -10.88 0.59
N GLN A 119 -42.19 -11.68 -0.08
CA GLN A 119 -41.82 -13.01 -0.56
C GLN A 119 -40.62 -12.97 -1.51
N LEU A 120 -40.64 -12.08 -2.52
CA LEU A 120 -39.52 -11.95 -3.47
C LEU A 120 -38.22 -11.51 -2.77
N LEU A 121 -38.30 -10.61 -1.79
CA LEU A 121 -37.15 -10.19 -0.99
C LEU A 121 -36.57 -11.37 -0.18
N VAL A 122 -37.42 -12.17 0.47
CA VAL A 122 -37.00 -13.36 1.23
C VAL A 122 -36.39 -14.44 0.31
N GLN A 123 -37.02 -14.73 -0.83
CA GLN A 123 -36.51 -15.68 -1.84
C GLN A 123 -35.11 -15.31 -2.35
N ASN A 124 -34.79 -14.01 -2.39
CA ASN A 124 -33.47 -13.50 -2.78
C ASN A 124 -32.51 -13.30 -1.60
N GLY A 125 -32.91 -13.63 -0.37
CA GLY A 125 -32.07 -13.59 0.84
C GLY A 125 -32.11 -12.28 1.63
N ILE A 126 -33.00 -11.34 1.30
CA ILE A 126 -33.20 -10.09 2.04
C ILE A 126 -34.21 -10.33 3.17
N VAL A 127 -33.70 -10.66 4.36
CA VAL A 127 -34.50 -11.02 5.54
C VAL A 127 -34.36 -10.02 6.69
N GLY A 128 -35.36 -9.99 7.57
CA GLY A 128 -35.32 -9.28 8.85
C GLY A 128 -34.91 -7.80 8.75
N HIS A 129 -33.82 -7.44 9.43
CA HIS A 129 -33.31 -6.06 9.47
C HIS A 129 -33.01 -5.46 8.08
N HIS A 130 -32.50 -6.27 7.15
CA HIS A 130 -32.13 -5.82 5.82
C HIS A 130 -33.37 -5.43 5.01
N MET A 131 -34.45 -6.19 5.16
CA MET A 131 -35.76 -5.91 4.56
C MET A 131 -36.31 -4.56 5.06
N CYS A 132 -36.32 -4.30 6.37
CA CYS A 132 -36.71 -3.01 6.92
C CYS A 132 -35.83 -1.86 6.40
N LYS A 133 -34.51 -2.09 6.24
CA LYS A 133 -33.59 -1.07 5.72
C LYS A 133 -33.97 -0.66 4.29
N VAL A 134 -34.32 -1.61 3.42
CA VAL A 134 -34.72 -1.34 2.03
C VAL A 134 -35.95 -0.42 2.00
N PHE A 135 -37.04 -0.77 2.69
CA PHE A 135 -38.27 0.05 2.69
C PHE A 135 -38.12 1.44 3.35
N VAL A 136 -37.28 1.58 4.38
CA VAL A 136 -36.99 2.90 4.98
C VAL A 136 -36.17 3.77 4.01
N SER A 137 -35.13 3.20 3.40
CA SER A 137 -34.14 3.94 2.60
C SER A 137 -34.68 4.27 1.21
N ASN A 138 -35.38 3.33 0.57
CA ASN A 138 -36.04 3.50 -0.71
C ASN A 138 -37.56 3.20 -0.58
N PRO A 139 -38.40 4.22 -0.37
CA PRO A 139 -39.85 4.03 -0.30
C PRO A 139 -40.49 3.74 -1.67
N LEU A 140 -39.80 4.06 -2.78
CA LEU A 140 -40.35 3.92 -4.13
C LEU A 140 -40.60 2.46 -4.50
N ILE A 141 -39.96 1.49 -3.82
CA ILE A 141 -40.17 0.06 -4.02
C ILE A 141 -41.63 -0.39 -3.74
N LEU A 142 -42.38 0.38 -2.94
CA LEU A 142 -43.82 0.13 -2.72
C LEU A 142 -44.67 0.53 -3.93
N ASN A 143 -44.23 1.51 -4.72
CA ASN A 143 -44.86 1.95 -5.96
C ASN A 143 -44.32 1.23 -7.21
N ALA A 144 -43.07 0.75 -7.17
CA ALA A 144 -42.45 0.01 -8.26
C ALA A 144 -43.19 -1.30 -8.56
N ASP A 145 -43.28 -1.66 -9.83
CA ASP A 145 -44.00 -2.85 -10.26
C ASP A 145 -43.16 -4.13 -10.05
N LEU A 146 -43.82 -5.20 -9.62
CA LEU A 146 -43.12 -6.43 -9.24
C LEU A 146 -42.50 -7.14 -10.44
N ASP A 147 -43.23 -7.20 -11.56
CA ASP A 147 -42.92 -8.07 -12.69
C ASP A 147 -42.18 -7.35 -13.83
N SER A 148 -42.44 -6.06 -14.05
CA SER A 148 -41.75 -5.26 -15.06
C SER A 148 -40.52 -4.48 -14.56
N GLN A 149 -40.35 -4.31 -13.24
CA GLN A 149 -39.24 -3.55 -12.65
C GLN A 149 -38.43 -4.36 -11.65
N ILE A 150 -39.04 -4.84 -10.55
CA ILE A 150 -38.31 -5.43 -9.42
C ILE A 150 -37.71 -6.79 -9.80
N LYS A 151 -38.49 -7.73 -10.36
CA LYS A 151 -38.00 -9.07 -10.77
C LYS A 151 -36.90 -8.97 -11.85
N PRO A 152 -37.03 -8.20 -12.95
CA PRO A 152 -35.97 -8.04 -13.94
C PRO A 152 -34.69 -7.43 -13.35
N CYS A 153 -34.80 -6.46 -12.44
CA CYS A 153 -33.64 -5.88 -11.78
C CYS A 153 -32.91 -6.91 -10.90
N PHE A 154 -33.64 -7.73 -10.13
CA PHE A 154 -33.02 -8.85 -9.38
C PHE A 154 -32.33 -9.85 -10.30
N GLN A 155 -32.93 -10.20 -11.43
CA GLN A 155 -32.33 -11.12 -12.41
C GLN A 155 -31.05 -10.55 -13.02
N PHE A 156 -31.05 -9.27 -13.43
CA PHE A 156 -29.88 -8.59 -13.96
C PHE A 156 -28.75 -8.42 -12.92
N LEU A 157 -29.08 -7.97 -11.71
CA LEU A 157 -28.10 -7.90 -10.63
C LEU A 157 -27.53 -9.29 -10.30
N LYS A 158 -28.33 -10.35 -10.41
CA LYS A 158 -27.88 -11.73 -10.17
C LYS A 158 -26.98 -12.26 -11.30
N SER A 159 -27.22 -11.92 -12.57
CA SER A 159 -26.31 -12.30 -13.65
C SER A 159 -24.96 -11.59 -13.53
N VAL A 160 -24.95 -10.29 -13.22
CA VAL A 160 -23.71 -9.50 -13.08
C VAL A 160 -22.94 -9.81 -11.79
N LEU A 161 -23.63 -9.98 -10.66
CA LEU A 161 -22.97 -10.17 -9.35
C LEU A 161 -22.76 -11.64 -8.95
N GLY A 162 -23.18 -12.59 -9.78
CA GLY A 162 -22.92 -14.03 -9.68
C GLY A 162 -23.53 -14.78 -8.48
N SER A 163 -24.05 -14.09 -7.45
CA SER A 163 -24.69 -14.74 -6.30
C SER A 163 -25.73 -13.85 -5.61
N ASN A 164 -26.79 -14.46 -5.08
CA ASN A 164 -27.78 -13.77 -4.26
C ASN A 164 -27.13 -12.97 -3.11
N ARG A 165 -26.06 -13.49 -2.49
CA ARG A 165 -25.34 -12.80 -1.40
C ARG A 165 -24.74 -11.46 -1.85
N ASN A 166 -24.16 -11.40 -3.04
CA ASN A 166 -23.58 -10.17 -3.57
C ASN A 166 -24.67 -9.16 -3.96
N VAL A 167 -25.80 -9.64 -4.51
CA VAL A 167 -27.00 -8.83 -4.78
C VAL A 167 -27.56 -8.23 -3.49
N VAL A 168 -27.67 -9.03 -2.42
CA VAL A 168 -28.07 -8.58 -1.07
C VAL A 168 -27.10 -7.51 -0.53
N GLU A 169 -25.79 -7.67 -0.68
CA GLU A 169 -24.80 -6.68 -0.22
C GLU A 169 -24.89 -5.36 -1.01
N ALA A 170 -25.03 -5.42 -2.34
CA ALA A 170 -25.19 -4.24 -3.20
C ALA A 170 -26.47 -3.46 -2.85
N ILE A 171 -27.61 -4.14 -2.74
CA ILE A 171 -28.91 -3.53 -2.36
C ILE A 171 -28.86 -2.98 -0.93
N ASN A 172 -28.13 -3.62 -0.03
CA ASN A 172 -27.93 -3.09 1.34
C ASN A 172 -27.11 -1.80 1.37
N ARG A 173 -26.26 -1.55 0.37
CA ARG A 173 -25.46 -0.31 0.26
C ARG A 173 -26.19 0.76 -0.53
N SER A 174 -26.87 0.38 -1.62
CA SER A 174 -27.71 1.26 -2.44
C SER A 174 -29.07 0.61 -2.70
N SER A 175 -30.04 0.90 -1.83
CA SER A 175 -31.43 0.42 -1.94
C SER A 175 -32.15 0.89 -3.21
N ASN A 176 -31.60 1.89 -3.88
CA ASN A 176 -32.19 2.51 -5.07
C ASN A 176 -32.01 1.64 -6.32
N LEU A 177 -31.10 0.67 -6.29
CA LEU A 177 -30.91 -0.30 -7.39
C LEU A 177 -32.23 -0.96 -7.82
N LEU A 178 -33.07 -1.38 -6.87
CA LEU A 178 -34.35 -2.05 -7.14
C LEU A 178 -35.43 -1.15 -7.76
N THR A 179 -35.18 0.15 -7.91
CA THR A 179 -36.10 1.12 -8.53
C THR A 179 -35.38 2.09 -9.47
N CYS A 180 -34.16 1.77 -9.89
CA CYS A 180 -33.45 2.55 -10.90
C CYS A 180 -33.97 2.20 -12.30
N ASP A 181 -33.70 3.07 -13.27
CA ASP A 181 -33.99 2.75 -14.67
C ASP A 181 -33.01 1.67 -15.16
N LEU A 182 -33.48 0.43 -15.13
CA LEU A 182 -32.73 -0.73 -15.60
C LEU A 182 -32.37 -0.59 -17.09
N LYS A 183 -33.32 -0.18 -17.94
CA LYS A 183 -33.19 -0.27 -19.40
C LYS A 183 -32.52 0.94 -20.05
N GLY A 184 -32.64 2.14 -19.47
CA GLY A 184 -32.01 3.36 -19.98
C GLY A 184 -30.77 3.83 -19.22
N CYS A 185 -30.51 3.30 -18.02
CA CYS A 185 -29.32 3.66 -17.22
C CYS A 185 -28.48 2.45 -16.80
N LEU A 186 -28.98 1.58 -15.89
CA LEU A 186 -28.13 0.60 -15.21
C LEU A 186 -27.56 -0.46 -16.16
N GLN A 187 -28.40 -1.13 -16.95
CA GLN A 187 -27.94 -2.14 -17.88
C GLN A 187 -27.06 -1.55 -19.01
N PRO A 188 -27.47 -0.48 -19.74
CA PRO A 188 -26.62 0.14 -20.75
C PRO A 188 -25.24 0.57 -20.23
N ASN A 189 -25.14 1.05 -18.98
CA ASN A 189 -23.85 1.43 -18.39
C ASN A 189 -22.96 0.23 -18.07
N VAL A 190 -23.53 -0.85 -17.54
CA VAL A 190 -22.79 -2.09 -17.25
C VAL A 190 -22.32 -2.76 -18.55
N ASP A 191 -23.24 -2.93 -19.50
CA ASP A 191 -22.95 -3.54 -20.80
C ASP A 191 -21.91 -2.72 -21.58
N PHE A 192 -21.97 -1.39 -21.50
CA PHE A 192 -20.96 -0.48 -22.05
C PHE A 192 -19.61 -0.60 -21.36
N LEU A 193 -19.54 -0.54 -20.01
CA LEU A 193 -18.26 -0.68 -19.31
C LEU A 193 -17.56 -2.01 -19.64
N ILE A 194 -18.32 -3.11 -19.73
CA ILE A 194 -17.81 -4.42 -20.17
C ILE A 194 -17.30 -4.35 -21.62
N ARG A 195 -18.08 -3.75 -22.54
CA ARG A 195 -17.72 -3.60 -23.96
C ARG A 195 -16.47 -2.74 -24.18
N GLU A 196 -16.29 -1.68 -23.39
CA GLU A 196 -15.10 -0.83 -23.42
C GLU A 196 -13.88 -1.50 -22.74
N GLY A 197 -14.03 -2.73 -22.25
CA GLY A 197 -12.94 -3.60 -21.82
C GLY A 197 -12.71 -3.68 -20.30
N VAL A 198 -13.62 -3.13 -19.48
CA VAL A 198 -13.54 -3.27 -18.02
C VAL A 198 -13.82 -4.73 -17.60
N PRO A 199 -12.96 -5.37 -16.79
CA PRO A 199 -13.18 -6.73 -16.31
C PRO A 199 -14.52 -6.88 -15.56
N PHE A 200 -15.24 -7.96 -15.88
CA PHE A 200 -16.56 -8.27 -15.31
C PHE A 200 -16.57 -8.26 -13.77
N ASP A 201 -15.59 -8.93 -13.14
CA ASP A 201 -15.43 -8.93 -11.67
C ASP A 201 -15.19 -7.52 -11.10
N GLY A 202 -14.54 -6.63 -11.88
CA GLY A 202 -14.33 -5.23 -11.52
C GLY A 202 -15.63 -4.43 -11.57
N VAL A 203 -16.45 -4.61 -12.60
CA VAL A 203 -17.79 -4.01 -12.68
C VAL A 203 -18.69 -4.54 -11.55
N ALA A 204 -18.58 -5.82 -11.19
CA ALA A 204 -19.30 -6.42 -10.08
C ALA A 204 -18.88 -5.86 -8.71
N GLU A 205 -17.57 -5.73 -8.43
CA GLU A 205 -17.09 -5.09 -7.19
C GLU A 205 -17.53 -3.61 -7.13
N PHE A 206 -17.48 -2.92 -8.28
CA PHE A 206 -17.87 -1.51 -8.38
C PHE A 206 -19.37 -1.30 -8.16
N LEU A 207 -20.25 -2.16 -8.69
CA LEU A 207 -21.68 -2.16 -8.36
C LEU A 207 -21.95 -2.41 -6.87
N ILE A 208 -21.13 -3.22 -6.19
CA ILE A 208 -21.24 -3.45 -4.75
C ILE A 208 -20.69 -2.24 -3.95
N ARG A 209 -19.69 -1.50 -4.46
CA ARG A 209 -19.03 -0.41 -3.73
C ARG A 209 -19.62 0.97 -3.99
N ASP A 210 -19.92 1.29 -5.24
CA ASP A 210 -20.54 2.54 -5.69
C ASP A 210 -21.53 2.29 -6.84
N ALA A 211 -22.66 1.70 -6.49
CA ALA A 211 -23.81 1.57 -7.37
C ALA A 211 -24.31 2.91 -7.93
N ILE A 212 -24.00 4.06 -7.30
CA ILE A 212 -24.54 5.37 -7.69
C ILE A 212 -23.85 5.84 -8.97
N THR A 213 -22.54 5.64 -9.11
CA THR A 213 -21.84 5.90 -10.39
C THR A 213 -22.52 5.20 -11.57
N VAL A 214 -22.92 3.93 -11.42
CA VAL A 214 -23.47 3.13 -12.53
C VAL A 214 -24.94 3.44 -12.82
N GLN A 215 -25.62 4.24 -11.98
CA GLN A 215 -27.01 4.69 -12.15
C GLN A 215 -27.14 6.05 -12.86
N HIS A 216 -26.05 6.72 -13.25
CA HIS A 216 -26.10 7.96 -14.04
C HIS A 216 -26.69 7.74 -15.44
N LYS A 217 -27.21 8.82 -16.06
CA LYS A 217 -27.68 8.79 -17.46
C LYS A 217 -26.59 8.26 -18.39
N HIS A 218 -26.95 7.40 -19.35
CA HIS A 218 -25.99 6.69 -20.18
C HIS A 218 -24.96 7.59 -20.87
N ASN A 219 -25.40 8.70 -21.49
CA ASN A 219 -24.51 9.65 -22.16
C ASN A 219 -23.43 10.24 -21.23
N ASN A 220 -23.72 10.41 -19.93
CA ASN A 220 -22.73 10.91 -18.97
C ASN A 220 -21.64 9.86 -18.69
N MET A 221 -22.00 8.58 -18.63
CA MET A 221 -21.07 7.46 -18.51
C MET A 221 -20.19 7.35 -19.76
N VAL A 222 -20.80 7.44 -20.95
CA VAL A 222 -20.09 7.40 -22.23
C VAL A 222 -19.06 8.53 -22.34
N ASN A 223 -19.46 9.77 -22.03
CA ASN A 223 -18.54 10.91 -22.05
C ASN A 223 -17.40 10.76 -21.04
N ALA A 224 -17.71 10.39 -19.78
CA ALA A 224 -16.69 10.22 -18.75
C ALA A 224 -15.67 9.11 -19.08
N VAL A 225 -16.11 8.01 -19.69
CA VAL A 225 -15.25 6.93 -20.16
C VAL A 225 -14.40 7.35 -21.37
N ASN A 226 -14.99 8.06 -22.33
CA ASN A 226 -14.26 8.53 -23.51
C ASN A 226 -13.17 9.55 -23.13
N ASP A 227 -13.47 10.52 -22.26
CA ASP A 227 -12.48 11.47 -21.75
C ASP A 227 -11.28 10.74 -21.12
N LEU A 228 -11.53 9.74 -20.27
CA LEU A 228 -10.47 8.97 -19.62
C LEU A 228 -9.67 8.13 -20.62
N LYS A 229 -10.30 7.60 -21.68
CA LYS A 229 -9.61 6.91 -22.78
C LYS A 229 -8.76 7.88 -23.62
N HIS A 230 -9.24 9.10 -23.90
CA HIS A 230 -8.44 10.15 -24.56
C HIS A 230 -7.25 10.59 -23.71
N LEU A 231 -7.42 10.68 -22.39
CA LEU A 231 -6.33 10.89 -21.43
C LEU A 231 -5.38 9.67 -21.33
N GLY A 232 -5.69 8.54 -21.96
CA GLY A 232 -4.86 7.34 -22.00
C GLY A 232 -4.89 6.54 -20.69
N PHE A 233 -6.05 6.40 -20.05
CA PHE A 233 -6.29 5.32 -19.09
C PHE A 233 -6.59 4.00 -19.83
N ASP A 234 -6.14 2.88 -19.26
CA ASP A 234 -6.56 1.53 -19.67
C ASP A 234 -7.81 1.11 -18.87
N PRO A 235 -8.96 0.81 -19.51
CA PRO A 235 -10.17 0.32 -18.84
C PRO A 235 -9.97 -0.94 -17.98
N LYS A 236 -8.89 -1.71 -18.22
CA LYS A 236 -8.53 -2.90 -17.44
C LYS A 236 -7.78 -2.59 -16.14
N ALA A 237 -7.23 -1.39 -16.00
CA ALA A 237 -6.48 -1.02 -14.81
C ALA A 237 -7.44 -0.81 -13.62
N PRO A 238 -7.17 -1.36 -12.41
CA PRO A 238 -8.05 -1.20 -11.25
C PRO A 238 -8.33 0.26 -10.83
N VAL A 239 -7.46 1.19 -11.25
CA VAL A 239 -7.60 2.63 -11.04
C VAL A 239 -8.67 3.28 -11.93
N PHE A 240 -9.05 2.64 -13.04
CA PHE A 240 -9.97 3.20 -14.04
C PHE A 240 -11.36 3.46 -13.47
N LEU A 241 -11.93 2.53 -12.71
CA LEU A 241 -13.28 2.72 -12.16
C LEU A 241 -13.33 3.81 -11.08
N GLU A 242 -12.25 4.01 -10.32
CA GLU A 242 -12.13 5.16 -9.42
C GLU A 242 -11.94 6.47 -10.22
N ALA A 243 -11.25 6.45 -11.37
CA ALA A 243 -11.17 7.60 -12.27
C ALA A 243 -12.53 7.93 -12.94
N VAL A 244 -13.29 6.92 -13.39
CA VAL A 244 -14.68 7.08 -13.89
C VAL A 244 -15.55 7.69 -12.80
N ARG A 245 -15.47 7.18 -11.58
CA ARG A 245 -16.17 7.69 -10.40
C ARG A 245 -15.87 9.16 -10.12
N VAL A 246 -14.63 9.61 -10.27
CA VAL A 246 -14.23 11.02 -10.12
C VAL A 246 -14.73 11.86 -11.30
N ARG A 247 -14.48 11.42 -12.54
CA ARG A 247 -14.81 12.18 -13.75
C ARG A 247 -16.32 12.37 -13.95
N ILE A 248 -17.14 11.34 -13.70
CA ILE A 248 -18.60 11.37 -13.93
C ILE A 248 -19.35 12.24 -12.92
N HIS A 249 -18.82 12.39 -11.70
CA HIS A 249 -19.42 13.28 -10.70
C HIS A 249 -18.99 14.74 -10.89
N MET A 250 -18.00 15.02 -11.73
CA MET A 250 -17.44 16.35 -11.98
C MET A 250 -18.03 16.95 -13.28
N SER A 251 -18.38 18.24 -13.27
CA SER A 251 -18.70 18.93 -14.53
C SER A 251 -17.43 19.19 -15.34
N GLU A 252 -17.58 19.37 -16.65
CA GLU A 252 -16.47 19.70 -17.54
C GLU A 252 -15.80 21.04 -17.18
N SER A 253 -16.59 22.00 -16.65
CA SER A 253 -16.08 23.28 -16.13
C SER A 253 -15.13 23.08 -14.95
N ILE A 254 -15.57 22.37 -13.91
CA ILE A 254 -14.79 22.07 -12.69
C ILE A 254 -13.55 21.22 -13.04
N TRP A 255 -13.66 20.34 -14.04
CA TRP A 255 -12.54 19.56 -14.56
C TRP A 255 -11.46 20.45 -15.21
N LYS A 256 -11.85 21.38 -16.09
CA LYS A 256 -10.95 22.34 -16.76
C LYS A 256 -10.31 23.32 -15.77
N GLU A 257 -11.09 23.87 -14.85
CA GLU A 257 -10.63 24.81 -13.82
C GLU A 257 -9.46 24.24 -12.99
N LYS A 258 -9.54 22.98 -12.56
CA LYS A 258 -8.46 22.27 -11.84
C LYS A 258 -7.16 22.20 -12.64
N ILE A 259 -7.26 21.96 -13.94
CA ILE A 259 -6.09 21.79 -14.81
C ILE A 259 -5.39 23.14 -14.97
N GLU A 260 -6.13 24.23 -15.19
CA GLU A 260 -5.55 25.57 -15.29
C GLU A 260 -4.97 26.07 -13.95
N VAL A 261 -5.62 25.79 -12.82
CA VAL A 261 -5.02 26.02 -11.49
C VAL A 261 -3.68 25.30 -11.35
N MET A 262 -3.62 24.01 -11.68
CA MET A 262 -2.38 23.24 -11.60
C MET A 262 -1.30 23.72 -12.58
N LYS A 263 -1.68 24.17 -13.79
CA LYS A 263 -0.76 24.81 -14.75
C LYS A 263 -0.17 26.10 -14.21
N SER A 264 -0.98 26.96 -13.58
CA SER A 264 -0.51 28.20 -12.95
C SER A 264 0.53 27.95 -11.83
N LEU A 265 0.50 26.76 -11.22
CA LEU A 265 1.44 26.29 -10.20
C LEU A 265 2.69 25.61 -10.79
N GLY A 266 2.94 25.73 -12.09
CA GLY A 266 4.15 25.25 -12.76
C GLY A 266 4.18 23.74 -13.04
N TRP A 267 3.01 23.11 -13.23
CA TRP A 267 2.91 21.73 -13.71
C TRP A 267 2.58 21.71 -15.21
N SER A 268 3.17 20.78 -15.96
CA SER A 268 2.68 20.53 -17.32
C SER A 268 1.37 19.74 -17.28
N GLU A 269 0.58 19.84 -18.36
CA GLU A 269 -0.67 19.08 -18.52
C GLU A 269 -0.43 17.55 -18.46
N GLU A 270 0.70 17.09 -19.02
CA GLU A 270 1.16 15.70 -18.91
C GLU A 270 1.43 15.28 -17.46
N GLU A 271 2.03 16.15 -16.65
CA GLU A 271 2.32 15.86 -15.24
C GLU A 271 1.04 15.79 -14.38
N ILE A 272 0.06 16.65 -14.68
CA ILE A 272 -1.26 16.65 -14.02
C ILE A 272 -1.98 15.32 -14.31
N PHE A 273 -2.02 14.90 -15.58
CA PHE A 273 -2.64 13.63 -15.96
C PHE A 273 -1.84 12.41 -15.51
N SER A 274 -0.51 12.50 -15.43
CA SER A 274 0.35 11.46 -14.85
C SER A 274 0.06 11.28 -13.35
N ALA A 275 -0.11 12.37 -12.59
CA ALA A 275 -0.52 12.31 -11.19
C ALA A 275 -1.94 11.73 -11.03
N PHE A 276 -2.90 12.18 -11.83
CA PHE A 276 -4.27 11.67 -11.81
C PHE A 276 -4.38 10.17 -12.19
N LYS A 277 -3.53 9.67 -13.09
CA LYS A 277 -3.42 8.22 -13.38
C LYS A 277 -2.86 7.39 -12.23
N ARG A 278 -2.02 7.98 -11.38
CA ARG A 278 -1.44 7.33 -10.19
C ARG A 278 -2.42 7.31 -9.03
N ASP A 279 -3.18 8.38 -8.86
CA ASP A 279 -4.23 8.52 -7.84
C ASP A 279 -5.35 9.46 -8.35
N PRO A 280 -6.52 8.93 -8.76
CA PRO A 280 -7.63 9.77 -9.22
C PRO A 280 -8.20 10.70 -8.13
N ILE A 281 -8.00 10.36 -6.85
CA ILE A 281 -8.48 11.15 -5.72
C ILE A 281 -7.70 12.47 -5.60
N PHE A 282 -6.50 12.57 -6.21
CA PHE A 282 -5.75 13.81 -6.37
C PHE A 282 -6.59 14.93 -7.03
N LEU A 283 -7.17 14.70 -8.21
CA LEU A 283 -8.04 15.69 -8.84
C LEU A 283 -9.45 15.74 -8.23
N LYS A 284 -9.85 14.75 -7.43
CA LYS A 284 -11.10 14.82 -6.65
C LYS A 284 -10.96 15.85 -5.52
N SER A 285 -10.03 15.59 -4.61
CA SER A 285 -9.72 16.40 -3.42
C SER A 285 -9.41 17.86 -3.74
N ALA A 286 -8.74 18.13 -4.87
CA ALA A 286 -8.41 19.49 -5.33
C ALA A 286 -9.59 20.47 -5.47
N LEU A 287 -10.86 20.03 -5.49
CA LEU A 287 -12.08 20.85 -5.36
C LEU A 287 -13.25 19.98 -4.84
N GLU A 288 -13.06 19.20 -3.77
CA GLU A 288 -14.18 18.50 -3.10
C GLU A 288 -15.03 19.45 -2.21
N PHE A 289 -15.12 20.71 -2.64
CA PHE A 289 -15.68 21.88 -1.94
C PHE A 289 -16.53 22.76 -2.89
N SER A 290 -16.99 22.20 -4.02
CA SER A 290 -17.63 22.95 -5.12
C SER A 290 -19.07 22.50 -5.42
N ARG A 291 -19.84 22.07 -4.41
CA ARG A 291 -21.25 21.65 -4.63
C ARG A 291 -22.31 22.08 -3.63
N ASP A 292 -21.94 22.68 -2.51
CA ASP A 292 -22.84 23.52 -1.72
C ASP A 292 -22.40 24.98 -1.86
N PHE A 293 -23.37 25.89 -1.94
CA PHE A 293 -23.11 27.30 -2.22
C PHE A 293 -22.52 28.03 -0.99
N HIS A 294 -21.55 28.90 -1.27
CA HIS A 294 -20.85 29.78 -0.30
C HIS A 294 -19.96 29.08 0.74
N LEU A 295 -18.65 28.96 0.48
CA LEU A 295 -17.54 29.20 1.44
C LEU A 295 -16.14 29.12 0.76
N HIS A 296 -15.60 30.26 0.35
CA HIS A 296 -14.18 30.63 0.15
C HIS A 296 -13.20 29.91 -0.81
N GLU A 297 -12.23 30.73 -1.23
CA GLU A 297 -10.94 30.48 -1.87
C GLU A 297 -10.00 29.44 -1.18
N ASN A 298 -10.41 28.84 -0.07
CA ASN A 298 -9.50 28.27 0.93
C ASN A 298 -8.77 26.97 0.50
N ASN A 299 -9.16 26.34 -0.61
CA ASN A 299 -8.45 25.17 -1.15
C ASN A 299 -7.35 25.50 -2.17
N LEU A 300 -7.36 26.70 -2.76
CA LEU A 300 -6.16 27.21 -3.41
C LEU A 300 -5.12 27.58 -2.33
N GLN A 301 -5.58 28.11 -1.20
CA GLN A 301 -4.76 28.42 -0.04
C GLN A 301 -4.10 27.18 0.60
N SER A 302 -4.66 25.97 0.53
CA SER A 302 -4.02 24.78 1.13
C SER A 302 -2.76 24.36 0.35
N PHE A 303 -2.82 24.27 -0.98
CA PHE A 303 -1.62 24.06 -1.81
C PHE A 303 -0.64 25.23 -1.67
N GLN A 304 -1.12 26.47 -1.80
CA GLN A 304 -0.27 27.66 -1.72
C GLN A 304 0.38 27.82 -0.34
N SER A 305 -0.29 27.48 0.76
CA SER A 305 0.29 27.55 2.11
C SER A 305 1.33 26.45 2.35
N VAL A 306 1.12 25.20 1.90
CA VAL A 306 2.17 24.16 1.96
C VAL A 306 3.39 24.61 1.16
N PHE A 307 3.18 25.17 -0.04
CA PHE A 307 4.25 25.64 -0.90
C PHE A 307 5.00 26.84 -0.30
N ARG A 308 4.28 27.91 0.10
CA ARG A 308 4.82 29.10 0.78
C ARG A 308 5.52 28.73 2.09
N CYS A 309 4.99 27.79 2.87
CA CYS A 309 5.61 27.34 4.12
C CYS A 309 6.99 26.73 3.84
N PHE A 310 7.13 25.82 2.87
CA PHE A 310 8.45 25.33 2.47
C PHE A 310 9.36 26.40 1.84
N GLN A 311 8.82 27.36 1.09
CA GLN A 311 9.61 28.49 0.55
C GLN A 311 10.16 29.38 1.67
N SER A 312 9.36 29.70 2.69
CA SER A 312 9.76 30.52 3.85
C SER A 312 10.88 29.88 4.70
N HIS A 313 11.13 28.58 4.54
CA HIS A 313 12.25 27.86 5.15
C HIS A 313 13.42 27.63 4.16
N ASN A 314 13.53 28.49 3.14
CA ASN A 314 14.60 28.52 2.13
C ASN A 314 14.78 27.21 1.33
N ILE A 315 13.68 26.49 1.05
CA ILE A 315 13.70 25.39 0.07
C ILE A 315 13.36 25.94 -1.32
N PRO A 316 14.23 25.78 -2.34
CA PRO A 316 13.94 26.23 -3.70
C PRO A 316 12.68 25.56 -4.29
N SER A 317 11.86 26.33 -5.02
CA SER A 317 10.59 25.87 -5.62
C SER A 317 10.73 24.54 -6.37
N ILE A 318 11.80 24.36 -7.16
CA ILE A 318 12.11 23.12 -7.89
C ILE A 318 12.26 21.88 -6.98
N ARG A 319 12.70 22.04 -5.72
CA ARG A 319 12.78 20.98 -4.71
C ARG A 319 11.44 20.75 -4.02
N ILE A 320 10.65 21.80 -3.77
CA ILE A 320 9.29 21.67 -3.22
C ILE A 320 8.39 20.91 -4.20
N THR A 321 8.40 21.29 -5.48
CA THR A 321 7.69 20.58 -6.55
C THR A 321 8.17 19.13 -6.68
N LYS A 322 9.48 18.84 -6.53
CA LYS A 322 10.01 17.46 -6.49
C LYS A 322 9.63 16.68 -5.23
N LEU A 323 9.41 17.35 -4.08
CA LEU A 323 8.90 16.74 -2.86
C LEU A 323 7.42 16.37 -3.01
N ILE A 324 6.58 17.31 -3.45
CA ILE A 324 5.14 17.09 -3.70
C ILE A 324 4.94 16.02 -4.77
N LYS A 325 5.66 16.07 -5.90
CA LYS A 325 5.58 15.02 -6.95
C LYS A 325 5.98 13.63 -6.46
N ARG A 326 6.87 13.52 -5.45
CA ARG A 326 7.24 12.24 -4.80
C ARG A 326 6.29 11.84 -3.65
N ARG A 327 5.58 12.80 -3.06
CA ARG A 327 4.70 12.63 -1.89
C ARG A 327 3.46 13.55 -1.98
N PRO A 328 2.50 13.32 -2.90
CA PRO A 328 1.31 14.18 -3.01
C PRO A 328 0.52 14.27 -1.71
N GLN A 329 0.57 13.19 -0.92
CA GLN A 329 0.10 13.05 0.46
C GLN A 329 0.43 14.26 1.37
N ILE A 330 1.53 14.98 1.13
CA ILE A 330 1.96 16.11 1.96
C ILE A 330 0.99 17.30 1.93
N LEU A 331 0.15 17.39 0.89
CA LEU A 331 -0.90 18.39 0.74
C LEU A 331 -2.10 18.15 1.69
N ASN A 332 -2.17 16.97 2.32
CA ASN A 332 -3.29 16.56 3.17
C ASN A 332 -3.08 16.90 4.67
N TYR A 333 -1.97 17.55 5.03
CA TYR A 333 -1.62 17.91 6.41
C TYR A 333 -1.86 19.41 6.64
N ASN A 334 -2.37 19.79 7.82
CA ASN A 334 -2.46 21.21 8.17
C ASN A 334 -1.05 21.82 8.25
N VAL A 335 -0.88 22.98 7.61
CA VAL A 335 0.36 23.75 7.61
C VAL A 335 0.68 24.26 8.99
N GLU A 336 -0.28 24.86 9.69
CA GLU A 336 -0.06 25.51 10.98
C GLU A 336 0.06 24.49 12.12
N ASP A 337 -0.78 23.45 12.17
CA ASP A 337 -0.80 22.50 13.30
C ASP A 337 0.28 21.40 13.22
N ASN A 338 0.84 21.11 12.03
CA ASN A 338 1.73 19.96 11.83
C ASN A 338 3.01 20.33 11.08
N LEU A 339 2.90 20.93 9.88
CA LEU A 339 4.07 21.13 9.02
C LEU A 339 5.01 22.22 9.57
N LYS A 340 4.49 23.41 9.85
CA LYS A 340 5.25 24.59 10.29
C LYS A 340 5.97 24.39 11.62
N PRO A 341 5.38 23.80 12.69
CA PRO A 341 6.10 23.50 13.92
C PRO A 341 7.28 22.54 13.71
N LYS A 342 7.14 21.56 12.79
CA LYS A 342 8.22 20.63 12.44
C LYS A 342 9.32 21.31 11.63
N LEU A 343 8.98 22.18 10.68
CA LEU A 343 9.97 22.96 9.93
C LEU A 343 10.74 23.92 10.86
N GLN A 344 10.04 24.60 11.77
CA GLN A 344 10.65 25.48 12.77
C GLN A 344 11.61 24.71 13.69
N LEU A 345 11.20 23.54 14.24
CA LEU A 345 12.08 22.72 15.07
C LEU A 345 13.32 22.22 14.31
N LEU A 346 13.17 21.87 13.03
CA LEU A 346 14.30 21.50 12.18
C LEU A 346 15.28 22.67 11.99
N VAL A 347 14.80 23.89 11.75
CA VAL A 347 15.66 25.10 11.66
C VAL A 347 16.32 25.43 12.99
N GLN A 348 15.60 25.36 14.11
CA GLN A 348 16.15 25.58 15.47
C GLN A 348 17.32 24.62 15.78
N ASN A 349 17.34 23.43 15.16
CA ASN A 349 18.40 22.45 15.28
C ASN A 349 19.39 22.45 14.08
N GLY A 350 19.38 23.49 13.25
CA GLY A 350 20.34 23.69 12.14
C GLY A 350 20.05 22.93 10.84
N ILE A 351 18.91 22.26 10.72
CA ILE A 351 18.53 21.49 9.52
C ILE A 351 17.76 22.40 8.56
N VAL A 352 18.47 23.06 7.65
CA VAL A 352 17.94 24.03 6.68
C VAL A 352 18.00 23.54 5.22
N GLY A 353 17.20 24.15 4.35
CA GLY A 353 17.33 24.08 2.88
C GLY A 353 17.46 22.67 2.30
N HIS A 354 18.65 22.32 1.81
CA HIS A 354 18.89 20.99 1.20
C HIS A 354 18.78 19.84 2.22
N HIS A 355 19.26 20.04 3.44
CA HIS A 355 19.23 19.03 4.50
C HIS A 355 17.78 18.76 4.93
N MET A 356 16.99 19.82 5.08
CA MET A 356 15.55 19.75 5.34
C MET A 356 14.81 18.98 4.22
N TYR A 357 15.05 19.32 2.94
CA TYR A 357 14.50 18.58 1.80
C TYR A 357 14.88 17.08 1.84
N LYS A 358 16.14 16.75 2.19
CA LYS A 358 16.61 15.36 2.30
C LYS A 358 15.84 14.60 3.38
N VAL A 359 15.61 15.19 4.55
CA VAL A 359 14.85 14.57 5.66
C VAL A 359 13.44 14.17 5.21
N PHE A 360 12.64 15.07 4.64
CA PHE A 360 11.26 14.74 4.21
C PHE A 360 11.19 13.76 3.02
N VAL A 361 12.20 13.73 2.14
CA VAL A 361 12.26 12.77 1.03
C VAL A 361 12.67 11.37 1.51
N SER A 362 13.68 11.28 2.38
CA SER A 362 14.23 10.00 2.86
C SER A 362 13.40 9.39 3.99
N ASN A 363 12.85 10.20 4.91
CA ASN A 363 11.98 9.77 5.99
C ASN A 363 10.59 10.42 5.90
N PRO A 364 9.63 9.81 5.20
CA PRO A 364 8.26 10.33 5.12
C PRO A 364 7.46 10.16 6.43
N LEU A 365 7.96 9.39 7.41
CA LEU A 365 7.25 9.15 8.66
C LEU A 365 7.26 10.37 9.59
N ILE A 366 8.19 11.32 9.40
CA ILE A 366 8.29 12.55 10.20
C ILE A 366 7.01 13.42 10.14
N LEU A 367 6.21 13.31 9.08
CA LEU A 367 4.91 13.98 8.96
C LEU A 367 3.84 13.39 9.90
N ASN A 368 3.96 12.11 10.25
CA ASN A 368 3.09 11.41 11.20
C ASN A 368 3.68 11.33 12.62
N ALA A 369 5.00 11.42 12.77
CA ALA A 369 5.66 11.43 14.07
C ALA A 369 5.24 12.64 14.90
N ASP A 370 5.10 12.44 16.20
CA ASP A 370 4.67 13.49 17.12
C ASP A 370 5.81 14.44 17.50
N LEU A 371 5.53 15.74 17.58
CA LEU A 371 6.57 16.74 17.79
C LEU A 371 7.18 16.64 19.19
N ASP A 372 6.34 16.49 20.21
CA ASP A 372 6.72 16.68 21.61
C ASP A 372 7.09 15.37 22.32
N SER A 373 6.45 14.25 21.97
CA SER A 373 6.75 12.93 22.54
C SER A 373 7.81 12.13 21.77
N GLN A 374 8.11 12.48 20.51
CA GLN A 374 9.06 11.74 19.67
C GLN A 374 10.21 12.61 19.14
N ILE A 375 9.91 13.68 18.40
CA ILE A 375 10.94 14.44 17.68
C ILE A 375 11.81 15.29 18.64
N LYS A 376 11.21 16.09 19.54
CA LYS A 376 11.96 16.92 20.51
C LYS A 376 12.84 16.08 21.46
N PRO A 377 12.36 14.98 22.09
CA PRO A 377 13.21 14.15 22.95
C PRO A 377 14.36 13.48 22.19
N CYS A 378 14.15 13.09 20.92
CA CYS A 378 15.21 12.55 20.09
C CYS A 378 16.32 13.59 19.82
N PHE A 379 15.97 14.85 19.52
CA PHE A 379 16.96 15.92 19.38
C PHE A 379 17.73 16.18 20.69
N GLN A 380 17.04 16.21 21.84
CA GLN A 380 17.68 16.39 23.15
C GLN A 380 18.65 15.25 23.46
N PHE A 381 18.24 14.00 23.28
CA PHE A 381 19.08 12.83 23.47
C PHE A 381 20.29 12.84 22.53
N LEU A 382 20.09 13.03 21.22
CA LEU A 382 21.19 13.09 20.25
C LEU A 382 22.17 14.23 20.58
N LYS A 383 21.69 15.38 21.05
CA LYS A 383 22.57 16.48 21.49
C LYS A 383 23.39 16.10 22.74
N SER A 384 22.81 15.38 23.69
CA SER A 384 23.52 14.91 24.89
C SER A 384 24.64 13.91 24.58
N VAL A 385 24.50 13.07 23.52
CA VAL A 385 25.50 12.07 23.13
C VAL A 385 26.50 12.60 22.09
N LEU A 386 26.11 13.56 21.24
CA LEU A 386 26.94 14.05 20.14
C LEU A 386 27.65 15.39 20.41
N GLY A 387 27.38 16.02 21.56
CA GLY A 387 28.03 17.23 22.07
C GLY A 387 27.72 18.54 21.31
N SER A 388 27.51 18.48 19.98
CA SER A 388 27.31 19.66 19.13
C SER A 388 26.11 19.50 18.18
N ASN A 389 25.42 20.61 17.92
CA ASN A 389 24.35 20.65 16.90
C ASN A 389 24.88 20.23 15.51
N ARG A 390 26.14 20.51 15.18
CA ARG A 390 26.79 20.09 13.92
C ARG A 390 26.80 18.57 13.77
N ASN A 391 27.20 17.85 14.82
CA ASN A 391 27.25 16.39 14.82
C ASN A 391 25.84 15.78 14.74
N VAL A 392 24.85 16.37 15.43
CA VAL A 392 23.43 15.99 15.35
C VAL A 392 22.90 16.16 13.92
N VAL A 393 23.16 17.32 13.28
CA VAL A 393 22.80 17.59 11.89
C VAL A 393 23.45 16.60 10.94
N GLU A 394 24.73 16.24 11.14
CA GLU A 394 25.41 15.27 10.27
C GLU A 394 24.86 13.83 10.45
N ALA A 395 24.63 13.39 11.69
CA ALA A 395 24.03 12.09 11.98
C ALA A 395 22.63 11.95 11.34
N ILE A 396 21.77 12.96 11.47
CA ILE A 396 20.43 12.98 10.86
C ILE A 396 20.52 13.07 9.32
N ASN A 397 21.53 13.77 8.78
CA ASN A 397 21.77 13.79 7.34
C ASN A 397 22.22 12.45 6.77
N ARG A 398 22.97 11.65 7.55
CA ARG A 398 23.39 10.30 7.18
C ARG A 398 22.26 9.28 7.39
N SER A 399 21.48 9.42 8.48
CA SER A 399 20.34 8.57 8.82
C SER A 399 19.13 9.38 9.32
N SER A 400 18.29 9.85 8.37
CA SER A 400 17.07 10.63 8.65
C SER A 400 16.02 9.90 9.49
N ASN A 401 16.19 8.59 9.70
CA ASN A 401 15.29 7.76 10.47
C ASN A 401 15.49 7.92 11.99
N LEU A 402 16.60 8.51 12.44
CA LEU A 402 16.86 8.80 13.86
C LEU A 402 15.68 9.57 14.50
N LEU A 403 15.19 10.61 13.82
CA LEU A 403 14.06 11.45 14.30
C LEU A 403 12.71 10.73 14.41
N THR A 404 12.61 9.47 13.97
CA THR A 404 11.40 8.64 14.07
C THR A 404 11.74 7.20 14.45
N CYS A 405 12.87 6.98 15.13
CA CYS A 405 13.21 5.68 15.69
C CYS A 405 12.65 5.55 17.12
N ASP A 406 12.58 4.33 17.63
CA ASP A 406 12.16 4.08 19.01
C ASP A 406 13.27 4.53 19.97
N LEU A 407 13.13 5.75 20.50
CA LEU A 407 14.08 6.33 21.43
C LEU A 407 14.19 5.50 22.71
N LYS A 408 13.04 5.17 23.34
CA LYS A 408 13.00 4.60 24.69
C LYS A 408 13.20 3.09 24.75
N GLY A 409 12.83 2.34 23.70
CA GLY A 409 12.98 0.88 23.64
C GLY A 409 14.16 0.38 22.80
N CYS A 410 14.77 1.24 21.98
CA CYS A 410 15.92 0.88 21.14
C CYS A 410 17.10 1.85 21.28
N LEU A 411 16.98 3.11 20.86
CA LEU A 411 18.14 4.00 20.67
C LEU A 411 18.89 4.30 21.98
N GLN A 412 18.17 4.81 22.98
CA GLN A 412 18.75 5.19 24.27
C GLN A 412 19.27 3.96 25.05
N PRO A 413 18.47 2.88 25.28
CA PRO A 413 18.97 1.69 25.96
C PRO A 413 20.22 1.07 25.35
N ASN A 414 20.40 1.17 24.03
CA ASN A 414 21.59 0.67 23.35
C ASN A 414 22.83 1.53 23.57
N VAL A 415 22.68 2.86 23.56
CA VAL A 415 23.78 3.80 23.85
C VAL A 415 24.19 3.68 25.32
N ASP A 416 23.21 3.75 26.24
CA ASP A 416 23.43 3.67 27.68
C ASP A 416 24.10 2.32 28.05
N PHE A 417 23.72 1.23 27.38
CA PHE A 417 24.35 -0.08 27.51
C PHE A 417 25.77 -0.13 26.97
N LEU A 418 26.04 0.37 25.75
CA LEU A 418 27.41 0.37 25.20
C LEU A 418 28.37 1.15 26.11
N ILE A 419 27.94 2.30 26.65
CA ILE A 419 28.71 3.08 27.61
C ILE A 419 28.95 2.27 28.91
N ARG A 420 27.90 1.63 29.46
CA ARG A 420 28.01 0.80 30.67
C ARG A 420 28.92 -0.41 30.51
N GLU A 421 28.96 -1.01 29.32
CA GLU A 421 29.87 -2.12 29.00
C GLU A 421 31.32 -1.67 28.73
N GLY A 422 31.61 -0.37 28.85
CA GLY A 422 32.97 0.20 28.81
C GLY A 422 33.40 0.79 27.46
N VAL A 423 32.49 0.97 26.51
CA VAL A 423 32.81 1.61 25.21
C VAL A 423 33.03 3.11 25.41
N PRO A 424 34.13 3.70 24.87
CA PRO A 424 34.39 5.13 24.94
C PRO A 424 33.27 5.97 24.29
N PHE A 425 32.91 7.07 24.94
CA PHE A 425 31.84 7.97 24.52
C PHE A 425 32.01 8.47 23.08
N ASP A 426 33.22 8.88 22.70
CA ASP A 426 33.54 9.33 21.34
C ASP A 426 33.35 8.22 20.29
N GLY A 427 33.58 6.96 20.65
CA GLY A 427 33.30 5.81 19.79
C GLY A 427 31.80 5.62 19.56
N VAL A 428 30.97 5.81 20.60
CA VAL A 428 29.51 5.77 20.48
C VAL A 428 28.99 6.96 19.67
N ALA A 429 29.61 8.14 19.81
CA ALA A 429 29.31 9.31 18.99
C ALA A 429 29.69 9.10 17.51
N GLU A 430 30.87 8.54 17.22
CA GLU A 430 31.27 8.17 15.87
C GLU A 430 30.32 7.14 15.27
N LEU A 431 29.91 6.13 16.06
CA LEU A 431 28.94 5.11 15.64
C LEU A 431 27.59 5.72 15.25
N LEU A 432 27.08 6.66 16.05
CA LEU A 432 25.85 7.41 15.77
C LEU A 432 25.96 8.27 14.50
N ILE A 433 27.11 8.88 14.23
CA ILE A 433 27.33 9.67 13.01
C ILE A 433 27.47 8.75 11.79
N ARG A 434 28.34 7.73 11.86
CA ARG A 434 28.74 6.91 10.70
C ARG A 434 27.77 5.76 10.38
N ASP A 435 27.17 5.12 11.38
CA ASP A 435 26.40 3.87 11.22
C ASP A 435 25.25 3.75 12.24
N ALA A 436 24.46 4.83 12.35
CA ALA A 436 23.32 4.99 13.28
C ALA A 436 22.31 3.82 13.31
N ILE A 437 22.26 2.99 12.28
CA ILE A 437 21.38 1.82 12.19
C ILE A 437 21.77 0.78 13.26
N THR A 438 23.05 0.71 13.61
CA THR A 438 23.62 -0.21 14.62
C THR A 438 22.94 -0.08 15.98
N VAL A 439 22.70 1.15 16.45
CA VAL A 439 22.02 1.44 17.72
C VAL A 439 20.50 1.52 17.60
N GLN A 440 19.93 1.40 16.39
CA GLN A 440 18.47 1.34 16.15
C GLN A 440 17.92 -0.10 16.15
N HIS A 441 18.74 -1.12 16.41
CA HIS A 441 18.27 -2.49 16.63
C HIS A 441 17.57 -2.65 17.98
N LYS A 442 16.74 -3.70 18.12
CA LYS A 442 16.11 -4.04 19.40
C LYS A 442 17.16 -4.29 20.48
N HIS A 443 16.89 -3.82 21.70
CA HIS A 443 17.86 -3.87 22.80
C HIS A 443 18.47 -5.27 23.04
N ASN A 444 17.65 -6.32 23.11
CA ASN A 444 18.11 -7.69 23.32
C ASN A 444 19.08 -8.18 22.20
N ASN A 445 18.98 -7.65 20.98
CA ASN A 445 19.93 -7.99 19.90
C ASN A 445 21.30 -7.33 20.13
N MET A 446 21.32 -6.10 20.67
CA MET A 446 22.55 -5.41 21.04
C MET A 446 23.23 -6.13 22.21
N VAL A 447 22.46 -6.46 23.26
CA VAL A 447 22.95 -7.21 24.43
C VAL A 447 23.57 -8.54 24.02
N ASN A 448 22.88 -9.33 23.19
CA ASN A 448 23.41 -10.60 22.69
C ASN A 448 24.69 -10.38 21.84
N ALA A 449 24.67 -9.44 20.90
CA ALA A 449 25.82 -9.16 20.04
C ALA A 449 27.06 -8.71 20.82
N VAL A 450 26.90 -7.89 21.86
CA VAL A 450 28.00 -7.48 22.75
C VAL A 450 28.50 -8.65 23.60
N ASN A 451 27.59 -9.44 24.19
CA ASN A 451 27.97 -10.59 25.01
C ASN A 451 28.73 -11.66 24.21
N ASP A 452 28.31 -11.94 22.96
CA ASP A 452 29.03 -12.86 22.07
C ASP A 452 30.47 -12.39 21.82
N LEU A 453 30.67 -11.08 21.62
CA LEU A 453 32.01 -10.51 21.37
C LEU A 453 32.88 -10.48 22.63
N LYS A 454 32.29 -10.23 23.81
CA LYS A 454 32.98 -10.37 25.09
C LYS A 454 33.38 -11.82 25.37
N ASN A 455 32.51 -12.78 25.04
CA ASN A 455 32.80 -14.23 25.15
C ASN A 455 33.90 -14.68 24.17
N LEU A 456 33.98 -14.07 22.97
CA LEU A 456 35.11 -14.24 22.06
C LEU A 456 36.39 -13.52 22.51
N GLY A 457 36.36 -12.75 23.61
CA GLY A 457 37.50 -12.04 24.17
C GLY A 457 37.90 -10.79 23.36
N PHE A 458 36.93 -9.96 22.97
CA PHE A 458 37.18 -8.57 22.59
C PHE A 458 37.12 -7.66 23.84
N ASP A 459 37.98 -6.64 23.88
CA ASP A 459 37.90 -5.53 24.85
C ASP A 459 36.95 -4.44 24.30
N PRO A 460 35.86 -4.08 25.02
CA PRO A 460 34.97 -2.97 24.66
C PRO A 460 35.64 -1.61 24.46
N LYS A 461 36.83 -1.39 25.04
CA LYS A 461 37.61 -0.15 24.89
C LYS A 461 38.36 -0.06 23.56
N ALA A 462 38.64 -1.18 22.91
CA ALA A 462 39.40 -1.20 21.67
C ALA A 462 38.54 -0.71 20.48
N PRO A 463 39.03 0.19 19.60
CA PRO A 463 38.22 0.72 18.47
C PRO A 463 37.61 -0.37 17.58
N VAL A 464 38.31 -1.49 17.41
CA VAL A 464 37.88 -2.66 16.64
C VAL A 464 36.60 -3.33 17.20
N PHE A 465 36.30 -3.16 18.49
CA PHE A 465 35.09 -3.71 19.11
C PHE A 465 33.82 -3.15 18.48
N LEU A 466 33.76 -1.84 18.21
CA LEU A 466 32.58 -1.23 17.57
C LEU A 466 32.42 -1.70 16.12
N GLU A 467 33.52 -1.99 15.42
CA GLU A 467 33.47 -2.60 14.09
C GLU A 467 32.93 -4.04 14.17
N ALA A 468 33.32 -4.80 15.19
CA ALA A 468 32.81 -6.13 15.47
C ALA A 468 31.32 -6.12 15.85
N VAL A 469 30.85 -5.20 16.70
CA VAL A 469 29.42 -4.99 17.02
C VAL A 469 28.64 -4.70 15.73
N ARG A 470 29.14 -3.79 14.88
CA ARG A 470 28.52 -3.46 13.58
C ARG A 470 28.44 -4.65 12.62
N VAL A 471 29.33 -5.64 12.72
CA VAL A 471 29.30 -6.88 11.93
C VAL A 471 28.31 -7.87 12.55
N ARG A 472 28.46 -8.13 13.85
CA ARG A 472 27.72 -9.14 14.61
C ARG A 472 26.22 -8.86 14.66
N ILE A 473 25.81 -7.61 14.90
CA ILE A 473 24.38 -7.25 15.04
C ILE A 473 23.62 -7.25 13.71
N HIS A 474 24.31 -7.04 12.59
CA HIS A 474 23.73 -7.10 11.24
C HIS A 474 23.72 -8.52 10.66
N MET A 475 24.02 -9.54 11.47
CA MET A 475 24.13 -10.94 11.08
C MET A 475 23.31 -11.82 12.03
N SER A 476 22.38 -12.61 11.49
CA SER A 476 21.68 -13.63 12.30
C SER A 476 22.60 -14.81 12.61
N GLU A 477 22.33 -15.45 13.74
CA GLU A 477 23.00 -16.68 14.22
C GLU A 477 23.28 -17.71 13.13
N SER A 478 22.29 -17.97 12.27
CA SER A 478 22.41 -18.92 11.16
C SER A 478 23.52 -18.54 10.16
N ILE A 479 23.65 -17.26 9.81
CA ILE A 479 24.65 -16.78 8.84
C ILE A 479 26.03 -16.72 9.49
N TRP A 480 26.09 -16.35 10.78
CA TRP A 480 27.32 -16.36 11.56
C TRP A 480 27.90 -17.78 11.57
N LYS A 481 27.10 -18.77 11.99
CA LYS A 481 27.49 -20.19 12.00
C LYS A 481 27.78 -20.74 10.60
N GLU A 482 26.95 -20.43 9.59
CA GLU A 482 27.23 -20.77 8.18
C GLU A 482 28.62 -20.29 7.73
N LYS A 483 29.06 -19.10 8.14
CA LYS A 483 30.38 -18.56 7.78
C LYS A 483 31.52 -19.27 8.50
N ILE A 484 31.40 -19.50 9.81
CA ILE A 484 32.41 -20.24 10.58
C ILE A 484 32.59 -21.64 9.98
N GLU A 485 31.50 -22.36 9.74
CA GLU A 485 31.53 -23.71 9.17
C GLU A 485 32.02 -23.73 7.71
N VAL A 486 31.76 -22.67 6.91
CA VAL A 486 32.36 -22.55 5.57
C VAL A 486 33.88 -22.36 5.64
N MET A 487 34.40 -21.56 6.58
CA MET A 487 35.85 -21.38 6.74
C MET A 487 36.54 -22.65 7.27
N LYS A 488 35.90 -23.37 8.20
CA LYS A 488 36.30 -24.73 8.58
C LYS A 488 36.32 -25.68 7.37
N SER A 489 35.29 -25.63 6.52
CA SER A 489 35.24 -26.36 5.25
C SER A 489 36.30 -25.94 4.21
N LEU A 490 37.06 -24.87 4.47
CA LEU A 490 38.19 -24.39 3.67
C LEU A 490 39.54 -24.64 4.37
N GLY A 491 39.55 -25.45 5.44
CA GLY A 491 40.78 -25.86 6.14
C GLY A 491 41.29 -24.88 7.19
N TRP A 492 40.43 -23.96 7.68
CA TRP A 492 40.76 -23.06 8.79
C TRP A 492 40.35 -23.67 10.13
N SER A 493 41.22 -23.53 11.14
CA SER A 493 40.86 -23.74 12.54
C SER A 493 39.95 -22.63 13.08
N GLU A 494 39.24 -22.91 14.17
CA GLU A 494 38.37 -21.94 14.83
C GLU A 494 39.19 -20.79 15.46
N GLU A 495 40.42 -21.06 15.87
CA GLU A 495 41.39 -20.06 16.35
C GLU A 495 41.90 -19.14 15.23
N GLU A 496 42.29 -19.67 14.05
CA GLU A 496 42.64 -18.86 12.87
C GLU A 496 41.48 -17.91 12.49
N ILE A 497 40.25 -18.40 12.54
CA ILE A 497 39.03 -17.61 12.20
C ILE A 497 38.80 -16.47 13.21
N PHE A 498 38.82 -16.75 14.52
CA PHE A 498 38.57 -15.71 15.51
C PHE A 498 39.75 -14.76 15.71
N SER A 499 40.99 -15.21 15.49
CA SER A 499 42.17 -14.34 15.41
C SER A 499 42.06 -13.35 14.24
N ALA A 500 41.71 -13.83 13.05
CA ALA A 500 41.43 -12.99 11.89
C ALA A 500 40.31 -11.97 12.17
N PHE A 501 39.20 -12.42 12.80
CA PHE A 501 38.06 -11.57 13.12
C PHE A 501 38.37 -10.49 14.17
N LYS A 502 39.34 -10.73 15.08
CA LYS A 502 39.86 -9.71 16.01
C LYS A 502 40.75 -8.67 15.34
N ARG A 503 41.41 -9.01 14.22
CA ARG A 503 42.26 -8.09 13.42
C ARG A 503 41.41 -7.18 12.54
N ASP A 504 40.51 -7.76 11.74
CA ASP A 504 39.53 -7.03 10.94
C ASP A 504 38.15 -7.71 11.05
N PRO A 505 37.17 -7.10 11.73
CA PRO A 505 35.82 -7.63 11.74
C PRO A 505 35.10 -7.53 10.39
N ILE A 506 35.50 -6.59 9.53
CA ILE A 506 34.78 -6.22 8.30
C ILE A 506 34.81 -7.34 7.27
N PHE A 507 35.86 -8.16 7.16
CA PHE A 507 35.89 -9.24 6.16
C PHE A 507 34.68 -10.17 6.23
N LEU A 508 34.15 -10.45 7.43
CA LEU A 508 32.94 -11.28 7.60
C LEU A 508 31.65 -10.64 7.08
N LYS A 509 31.61 -9.35 6.71
CA LYS A 509 30.50 -8.76 5.92
C LYS A 509 30.49 -9.26 4.47
N SER A 510 31.58 -9.82 3.95
CA SER A 510 31.66 -10.37 2.58
C SER A 510 30.69 -11.55 2.37
N PRO A 511 30.14 -11.75 1.15
CA PRO A 511 29.37 -12.95 0.82
C PRO A 511 30.19 -14.24 1.02
N VAL A 512 29.51 -15.35 1.33
CA VAL A 512 30.11 -16.68 1.52
C VAL A 512 30.86 -17.11 0.25
N GLU A 513 30.29 -16.82 -0.91
CA GLU A 513 30.91 -17.06 -2.21
C GLU A 513 32.18 -16.25 -2.42
N LYS A 514 32.26 -15.01 -1.89
CA LYS A 514 33.50 -14.21 -1.95
C LYS A 514 34.57 -14.82 -1.05
N ILE A 515 34.23 -15.28 0.16
CA ILE A 515 35.17 -15.96 1.06
C ILE A 515 35.75 -17.22 0.39
N ARG A 516 34.90 -18.03 -0.28
CA ARG A 516 35.35 -19.18 -1.08
C ARG A 516 36.25 -18.76 -2.25
N MET A 517 35.86 -17.74 -3.04
CA MET A 517 36.67 -17.24 -4.17
C MET A 517 38.01 -16.64 -3.75
N VAL A 518 38.09 -15.96 -2.60
CA VAL A 518 39.35 -15.44 -2.05
C VAL A 518 40.25 -16.59 -1.65
N THR A 519 39.73 -17.55 -0.88
CA THR A 519 40.53 -18.68 -0.41
C THR A 519 41.02 -19.55 -1.58
N ASP A 520 40.15 -19.86 -2.55
CA ASP A 520 40.52 -20.62 -3.75
C ASP A 520 41.55 -19.89 -4.63
N PHE A 521 41.42 -18.57 -4.81
CA PHE A 521 42.39 -17.82 -5.59
C PHE A 521 43.77 -17.80 -4.91
N PHE A 522 43.86 -17.38 -3.65
CA PHE A 522 45.14 -17.24 -2.97
C PHE A 522 45.79 -18.60 -2.63
N VAL A 523 45.02 -19.58 -2.16
CA VAL A 523 45.56 -20.89 -1.75
C VAL A 523 45.73 -21.85 -2.92
N ASN A 524 44.73 -21.99 -3.81
CA ASN A 524 44.78 -22.99 -4.88
C ASN A 524 45.37 -22.44 -6.19
N THR A 525 45.03 -21.20 -6.58
CA THR A 525 45.54 -20.61 -7.83
C THR A 525 46.95 -20.03 -7.67
N LEU A 526 47.22 -19.28 -6.60
CA LEU A 526 48.53 -18.65 -6.35
C LEU A 526 49.50 -19.53 -5.56
N LYS A 527 49.02 -20.62 -4.94
CA LYS A 527 49.79 -21.51 -4.05
C LYS A 527 50.44 -20.81 -2.84
N LEU A 528 49.82 -19.73 -2.37
CA LEU A 528 50.24 -19.03 -1.15
C LEU A 528 49.67 -19.74 0.09
N GLY A 529 50.42 -19.74 1.20
CA GLY A 529 49.99 -20.39 2.44
C GLY A 529 48.69 -19.80 2.97
N ARG A 530 47.74 -20.64 3.40
CA ARG A 530 46.41 -20.18 3.87
C ARG A 530 46.49 -19.19 5.03
N GLN A 531 47.53 -19.29 5.85
CA GLN A 531 47.82 -18.46 7.01
C GLN A 531 47.84 -16.97 6.65
N ILE A 532 48.28 -16.64 5.43
CA ILE A 532 48.38 -15.27 4.92
C ILE A 532 47.03 -14.53 4.90
N LEU A 533 45.92 -15.27 4.82
CA LEU A 533 44.56 -14.74 4.87
C LEU A 533 44.02 -14.56 6.30
N SER A 534 44.57 -15.27 7.28
CA SER A 534 44.20 -15.15 8.70
C SER A 534 45.09 -14.15 9.46
N GLU A 535 46.35 -14.05 9.05
CA GLU A 535 47.31 -13.00 9.43
C GLU A 535 46.86 -11.63 8.92
N ASP A 536 46.41 -11.55 7.66
CA ASP A 536 45.94 -10.31 7.05
C ASP A 536 44.60 -10.51 6.32
N PRO A 537 43.46 -10.16 6.96
CA PRO A 537 42.15 -10.30 6.35
C PRO A 537 41.83 -9.26 5.26
N GLU A 538 42.69 -8.26 5.02
CA GLU A 538 42.45 -7.22 4.00
C GLU A 538 42.32 -7.84 2.59
N PHE A 539 42.98 -8.98 2.35
CA PHE A 539 42.84 -9.77 1.12
C PHE A 539 41.37 -10.10 0.76
N PHE A 540 40.48 -10.26 1.75
CA PHE A 540 39.05 -10.46 1.51
C PHE A 540 38.32 -9.21 1.03
N THR A 541 38.86 -8.00 1.21
CA THR A 541 38.27 -6.75 0.69
C THR A 541 38.52 -6.58 -0.80
N LEU A 542 39.64 -7.12 -1.31
CA LEU A 542 40.18 -6.89 -2.66
C LEU A 542 39.26 -7.32 -3.82
N LYS A 543 39.63 -6.89 -5.04
CA LYS A 543 38.89 -7.07 -6.30
C LYS A 543 39.55 -8.11 -7.22
N ILE A 544 39.47 -9.38 -6.81
CA ILE A 544 40.16 -10.53 -7.42
C ILE A 544 39.94 -10.63 -8.94
N ASP A 545 38.67 -10.66 -9.38
CA ASP A 545 38.26 -10.90 -10.77
C ASP A 545 38.86 -9.96 -11.82
N LYS A 546 39.53 -8.87 -11.39
CA LYS A 546 40.19 -7.92 -12.28
C LYS A 546 41.57 -7.51 -11.79
N SER A 547 41.68 -6.85 -10.62
CA SER A 547 42.94 -6.17 -10.28
C SER A 547 44.01 -7.17 -9.80
N CYS A 548 43.69 -8.05 -8.85
CA CYS A 548 44.65 -9.02 -8.31
C CYS A 548 45.16 -9.98 -9.39
N ARG A 549 44.28 -10.53 -10.23
CA ARG A 549 44.69 -11.43 -11.32
C ARG A 549 45.63 -10.75 -12.32
N ARG A 550 45.30 -9.55 -12.82
CA ARG A 550 46.18 -8.77 -13.73
C ARG A 550 47.55 -8.48 -13.13
N ARG A 551 47.60 -8.15 -11.83
CA ARG A 551 48.86 -7.87 -11.13
C ARG A 551 49.73 -9.12 -11.01
N TYR A 552 49.11 -10.26 -10.69
CA TYR A 552 49.79 -11.55 -10.68
C TYR A 552 50.29 -11.95 -12.08
N ASP A 553 49.44 -11.85 -13.11
CA ASP A 553 49.79 -12.19 -14.49
C ASP A 553 50.97 -11.33 -15.00
N VAL A 554 50.96 -10.02 -14.70
CA VAL A 554 52.08 -9.10 -14.99
C VAL A 554 53.33 -9.41 -14.17
N PHE A 555 53.19 -9.68 -12.86
CA PHE A 555 54.33 -10.02 -12.00
C PHE A 555 55.02 -11.31 -12.48
N LYS A 556 54.25 -12.36 -12.81
CA LYS A 556 54.82 -13.61 -13.31
C LYS A 556 55.46 -13.50 -14.68
N LEU A 557 54.99 -12.59 -15.54
CA LEU A 557 55.66 -12.26 -16.79
C LEU A 557 57.01 -11.54 -16.55
N LEU A 558 57.07 -10.60 -15.60
CA LEU A 558 58.34 -9.94 -15.22
C LEU A 558 59.32 -10.90 -14.51
N GLU A 559 58.80 -11.87 -13.76
CA GLU A 559 59.57 -12.94 -13.11
C GLU A 559 60.20 -13.89 -14.15
N SER A 560 59.45 -14.30 -15.18
CA SER A 560 59.98 -15.16 -16.25
C SER A 560 61.05 -14.46 -17.10
N GLU A 561 60.89 -13.17 -17.37
CA GLU A 561 61.91 -12.34 -18.05
C GLU A 561 63.09 -11.95 -17.14
N LYS A 562 63.09 -12.37 -15.86
CA LYS A 562 64.12 -12.04 -14.84
C LYS A 562 64.32 -10.54 -14.60
N LEU A 563 63.27 -9.74 -14.84
CA LEU A 563 63.29 -8.28 -14.73
C LEU A 563 62.92 -7.75 -13.32
N ILE A 564 62.50 -8.65 -12.44
CA ILE A 564 62.31 -8.43 -11.00
C ILE A 564 63.09 -9.49 -10.22
N GLU A 565 63.68 -9.09 -9.10
CA GLU A 565 64.51 -9.96 -8.26
C GLU A 565 63.67 -10.78 -7.28
N GLY A 566 64.16 -11.97 -6.91
CA GLY A 566 63.45 -12.94 -6.05
C GLY A 566 63.20 -12.48 -4.59
N GLY A 567 63.54 -11.25 -4.23
CA GLY A 567 63.20 -10.64 -2.94
C GLY A 567 61.84 -9.94 -2.89
N VAL A 568 61.17 -9.72 -4.04
CA VAL A 568 59.89 -8.99 -4.09
C VAL A 568 58.72 -9.87 -3.68
N LYS A 569 58.07 -9.54 -2.55
CA LYS A 569 56.87 -10.23 -2.06
C LYS A 569 55.64 -9.95 -2.93
N ILE A 570 55.02 -11.01 -3.45
CA ILE A 570 53.82 -10.92 -4.31
C ILE A 570 52.61 -10.36 -3.56
N GLU A 571 52.55 -10.56 -2.25
CA GLU A 571 51.53 -10.06 -1.32
C GLU A 571 51.38 -8.54 -1.40
N GLU A 572 52.52 -7.83 -1.34
CA GLU A 572 52.60 -6.38 -1.37
C GLU A 572 52.16 -5.85 -2.74
N VAL A 573 52.67 -6.47 -3.81
CA VAL A 573 52.33 -6.17 -5.21
C VAL A 573 50.83 -6.34 -5.47
N LEU A 574 50.21 -7.36 -4.88
CA LEU A 574 48.77 -7.60 -4.99
C LEU A 574 47.92 -6.56 -4.25
N LYS A 575 48.46 -5.87 -3.23
CA LYS A 575 47.80 -4.81 -2.44
C LYS A 575 47.98 -3.37 -2.97
N MET A 576 49.04 -3.08 -3.73
CA MET A 576 49.38 -1.72 -4.21
C MET A 576 48.20 -0.92 -4.82
N ARG A 577 48.29 0.41 -4.88
CA ARG A 577 47.28 1.22 -5.59
C ARG A 577 47.48 1.10 -7.11
N ASP A 578 46.41 1.11 -7.91
CA ASP A 578 46.50 0.89 -9.38
C ASP A 578 47.48 1.87 -10.06
N LYS A 579 47.54 3.14 -9.61
CA LYS A 579 48.51 4.14 -10.09
C LYS A 579 49.97 3.77 -9.79
N GLU A 580 50.22 3.20 -8.61
CA GLU A 580 51.56 2.86 -8.14
C GLU A 580 52.09 1.60 -8.84
N PHE A 581 51.25 0.57 -8.94
CA PHE A 581 51.56 -0.65 -9.69
C PHE A 581 51.86 -0.33 -11.18
N LEU A 582 51.05 0.55 -11.78
CA LEU A 582 51.28 1.04 -13.15
C LEU A 582 52.66 1.68 -13.35
N VAL A 583 53.17 2.43 -12.36
CA VAL A 583 54.48 3.06 -12.45
C VAL A 583 55.60 2.06 -12.18
N LYS A 584 55.53 1.32 -11.06
CA LYS A 584 56.60 0.41 -10.61
C LYS A 584 56.83 -0.79 -11.55
N TYR A 585 55.75 -1.40 -12.05
CA TYR A 585 55.82 -2.69 -12.77
C TYR A 585 55.39 -2.63 -14.23
N VAL A 586 54.46 -1.75 -14.62
CA VAL A 586 54.00 -1.70 -16.02
C VAL A 586 54.88 -0.74 -16.84
N LYS A 587 54.84 0.57 -16.55
CA LYS A 587 55.57 1.59 -17.31
C LYS A 587 57.09 1.39 -17.31
N LYS A 588 57.68 0.91 -16.21
CA LYS A 588 59.13 0.67 -16.10
C LYS A 588 59.67 -0.39 -17.09
N TYR A 589 58.80 -1.28 -17.58
CA TYR A 589 59.20 -2.46 -18.36
C TYR A 589 58.40 -2.66 -19.65
N VAL A 590 57.42 -1.79 -19.97
CA VAL A 590 56.53 -1.97 -21.14
C VAL A 590 57.30 -2.00 -22.47
N ASP A 591 58.33 -1.17 -22.60
CA ASP A 591 59.19 -1.13 -23.80
C ASP A 591 60.23 -2.26 -23.83
N LYS A 592 60.33 -3.05 -22.75
CA LYS A 592 61.27 -4.18 -22.60
C LYS A 592 60.61 -5.54 -22.68
N VAL A 593 59.28 -5.62 -22.51
CA VAL A 593 58.52 -6.88 -22.46
C VAL A 593 57.31 -6.80 -23.40
N PRO A 594 57.41 -7.36 -24.61
CA PRO A 594 56.29 -7.47 -25.53
C PRO A 594 55.07 -8.16 -24.87
N GLY A 595 53.88 -7.57 -25.01
CA GLY A 595 52.66 -8.13 -24.41
C GLY A 595 52.40 -7.75 -22.94
N LEU A 596 53.28 -7.01 -22.27
CA LEU A 596 53.08 -6.58 -20.87
C LEU A 596 51.85 -5.68 -20.70
N TRP A 597 51.62 -4.76 -21.65
CA TRP A 597 50.48 -3.85 -21.64
C TRP A 597 49.15 -4.59 -21.93
N GLU A 598 49.19 -5.56 -22.84
CA GLU A 598 48.08 -6.44 -23.21
C GLU A 598 47.69 -7.34 -22.02
N THR A 599 48.68 -7.85 -21.30
CA THR A 599 48.54 -8.64 -20.07
C THR A 599 47.90 -7.80 -18.95
N PHE A 600 48.43 -6.60 -18.70
CA PHE A 600 47.82 -5.66 -17.73
C PHE A 600 46.38 -5.28 -18.09
N ASN A 601 46.08 -5.08 -19.38
CA ASN A 601 44.74 -4.74 -19.83
C ASN A 601 43.79 -5.95 -19.95
N GLY A 602 44.32 -7.18 -19.99
CA GLY A 602 43.56 -8.42 -20.09
C GLY A 602 43.01 -8.72 -21.48
N ARG A 603 43.82 -8.53 -22.54
CA ARG A 603 43.52 -9.00 -23.90
C ARG A 603 44.55 -10.06 -24.31
N LYS A 604 44.14 -11.33 -24.45
CA LYS A 604 44.91 -12.29 -25.26
C LYS A 604 44.52 -12.12 -26.73
N GLN A 605 45.50 -12.17 -27.63
CA GLN A 605 45.24 -12.20 -29.07
C GLN A 605 44.52 -13.50 -29.46
N GLN A 606 43.63 -13.41 -30.44
CA GLN A 606 43.32 -14.56 -31.31
C GLN A 606 44.36 -14.58 -32.44
N GLN A 607 44.70 -15.77 -32.92
CA GLN A 607 45.65 -15.92 -34.03
C GLN A 607 45.11 -15.30 -35.32
N SER A 608 45.98 -14.54 -36.00
CA SER A 608 46.00 -14.27 -37.45
C SER A 608 44.67 -14.17 -38.22
N LEU A 609 44.30 -12.94 -38.59
CA LEU A 609 44.03 -12.65 -40.01
C LEU A 609 45.13 -11.69 -40.51
N PRO A 610 45.66 -11.87 -41.73
CA PRO A 610 46.61 -10.93 -42.32
C PRO A 610 45.91 -9.67 -42.86
N GLY A 611 46.65 -8.55 -42.89
CA GLY A 611 46.22 -7.30 -43.52
C GLY A 611 45.43 -6.35 -42.61
N LEU A 612 46.15 -5.52 -41.84
CA LEU A 612 45.75 -4.14 -41.49
C LEU A 612 46.89 -3.29 -40.87
N THR A 613 48.13 -3.51 -41.32
CA THR A 613 49.09 -2.42 -41.49
C THR A 613 48.53 -1.50 -42.60
N GLU A 614 48.63 -0.17 -42.59
CA GLU A 614 49.64 0.71 -41.94
C GLU A 614 49.03 1.96 -41.24
N SER A 615 47.71 2.16 -41.30
CA SER A 615 47.07 3.50 -41.21
C SER A 615 46.98 4.18 -39.82
N PHE A 616 47.65 3.68 -38.77
CA PHE A 616 47.58 4.26 -37.41
C PHE A 616 48.90 4.78 -36.82
N LEU A 617 49.97 4.85 -37.62
CA LEU A 617 51.25 5.47 -37.21
C LEU A 617 51.28 7.01 -37.28
N ILE A 618 50.23 7.65 -37.82
CA ILE A 618 50.28 9.07 -38.25
C ILE A 618 50.05 10.09 -37.10
N ILE A 619 49.46 9.70 -35.97
CA ILE A 619 49.08 10.66 -34.89
C ILE A 619 50.11 10.71 -33.73
N ALA A 620 51.06 9.77 -33.66
CA ALA A 620 52.11 9.75 -32.63
C ALA A 620 53.44 10.42 -33.07
N GLY A 621 53.49 10.99 -34.27
CA GLY A 621 54.73 11.49 -34.91
C GLY A 621 55.03 12.98 -34.73
N LEU A 622 54.30 13.72 -33.89
CA LEU A 622 54.56 15.15 -33.62
C LEU A 622 55.02 15.38 -32.18
N TYR A 623 56.05 16.21 -32.05
CA TYR A 623 56.77 16.58 -30.82
C TYR A 623 57.67 15.51 -30.19
N ASN A 624 58.78 15.23 -30.90
CA ASN A 624 60.05 14.95 -30.24
C ASN A 624 61.23 15.38 -31.15
N HIS A 625 61.84 16.54 -30.87
CA HIS A 625 63.20 16.97 -31.28
C HIS A 625 63.55 18.29 -30.52
N PRO A 626 64.83 18.71 -30.42
CA PRO A 626 65.34 19.36 -29.22
C PRO A 626 65.87 20.79 -29.43
N SER A 627 66.42 21.35 -28.36
CA SER A 627 67.08 22.66 -28.28
C SER A 627 68.25 22.85 -29.25
N ASN A 628 68.28 24.00 -29.93
CA ASN A 628 69.37 24.98 -29.85
C ASN A 628 69.07 26.23 -30.72
N GLY A 629 69.56 27.40 -30.32
CA GLY A 629 69.53 28.60 -31.18
C GLY A 629 69.05 29.89 -30.50
N GLU A 630 70.02 30.73 -30.15
CA GLU A 630 69.96 32.19 -29.97
C GLU A 630 69.02 32.92 -30.99
N LYS A 631 68.50 34.15 -30.81
CA LYS A 631 68.72 35.35 -29.94
C LYS A 631 67.42 36.20 -30.09
N GLN A 632 66.94 37.13 -29.24
CA GLN A 632 67.51 38.28 -28.51
C GLN A 632 66.40 38.90 -27.60
N LEU A 633 66.75 39.64 -26.53
CA LEU A 633 66.15 40.93 -26.02
C LEU A 633 64.60 41.12 -25.90
N VAL A 634 64.02 41.76 -24.87
CA VAL A 634 64.50 42.31 -23.57
C VAL A 634 63.28 42.59 -22.63
N GLU A 635 63.45 42.36 -21.31
CA GLU A 635 62.71 42.92 -20.14
C GLU A 635 61.14 42.84 -20.08
N SER A 636 60.44 42.87 -18.94
CA SER A 636 60.77 43.17 -17.53
C SER A 636 60.01 42.25 -16.54
N ARG A 637 60.65 41.91 -15.39
CA ARG A 637 60.12 41.78 -14.00
C ARG A 637 58.77 41.04 -13.70
N GLU A 638 58.59 40.30 -12.59
CA GLU A 638 59.49 39.83 -11.52
C GLU A 638 58.86 38.63 -10.74
N ILE A 639 59.67 37.57 -10.53
CA ILE A 639 59.91 36.87 -9.24
C ILE A 639 58.75 36.18 -8.45
N ILE A 640 58.75 34.82 -8.54
CA ILE A 640 58.85 33.81 -7.44
C ILE A 640 57.70 33.62 -6.40
N ILE A 641 57.46 32.42 -5.83
CA ILE A 641 57.45 31.01 -6.34
C ILE A 641 56.77 30.10 -5.28
N ASP A 642 56.38 28.88 -5.68
CA ASP A 642 56.01 27.65 -4.93
C ASP A 642 55.41 27.70 -3.50
N GLY A 643 54.32 26.91 -3.34
CA GLY A 643 53.74 26.57 -2.04
C GLY A 643 54.39 25.35 -1.36
N LEU A 644 53.79 24.92 -0.24
CA LEU A 644 54.28 23.81 0.58
C LEU A 644 53.20 22.77 0.94
N ASN A 645 53.64 21.65 1.50
CA ASN A 645 52.91 20.37 1.50
C ASN A 645 53.21 19.57 2.79
N PHE A 646 52.17 19.06 3.45
CA PHE A 646 52.20 18.23 4.68
C PHE A 646 52.83 18.85 5.96
N GLY A 647 52.36 18.36 7.11
CA GLY A 647 52.90 18.62 8.45
C GLY A 647 52.00 18.00 9.52
N THR A 648 52.57 17.23 10.45
CA THR A 648 51.85 16.62 11.58
C THR A 648 52.43 17.07 12.92
N ASP A 649 51.66 16.76 13.96
CA ASP A 649 52.08 16.45 15.33
C ASP A 649 52.32 17.55 16.38
N CYS A 650 52.04 17.08 17.61
CA CYS A 650 52.37 17.54 18.96
C CYS A 650 52.73 19.02 19.26
N GLY A 651 52.02 19.57 20.25
CA GLY A 651 52.71 19.81 21.53
C GLY A 651 52.34 21.06 22.37
N VAL A 652 51.74 20.79 23.53
CA VAL A 652 52.18 21.31 24.86
C VAL A 652 51.89 22.79 25.25
N ASP A 653 51.22 22.90 26.41
CA ASP A 653 51.19 23.96 27.45
C ASP A 653 50.38 25.28 27.37
N ASN A 654 49.85 25.60 28.57
CA ASN A 654 49.48 26.89 29.18
C ASN A 654 48.19 27.65 28.78
N GLU A 655 47.12 27.28 29.50
CA GLU A 655 46.25 28.13 30.34
C GLU A 655 46.82 29.49 30.86
N PRO A 656 46.01 30.40 31.47
CA PRO A 656 44.53 30.49 31.55
C PRO A 656 43.96 31.94 31.40
N MET A 657 42.65 32.12 31.68
CA MET A 657 41.96 33.39 32.09
C MET A 657 41.86 34.53 31.04
N ASP A 658 40.93 35.49 31.12
CA ASP A 658 39.74 35.68 31.98
C ASP A 658 38.61 36.34 31.13
N ALA A 659 37.32 35.98 31.26
CA ALA A 659 36.28 36.63 32.08
C ALA A 659 35.77 38.03 31.61
N THR A 660 34.59 38.43 32.11
CA THR A 660 33.80 39.66 31.78
C THR A 660 33.21 39.70 30.36
N SER A 661 31.89 39.66 30.13
CA SER A 661 30.81 40.66 30.37
C SER A 661 30.91 41.92 29.48
N GLN A 662 29.83 42.51 28.95
CA GLN A 662 28.43 42.48 29.40
C GLN A 662 27.40 42.79 28.27
N ASN A 663 26.11 42.78 28.63
CA ASN A 663 24.93 43.02 27.78
C ASN A 663 24.87 44.41 27.11
N LEU A 664 24.12 44.51 26.00
CA LEU A 664 23.11 45.53 25.63
C LEU A 664 22.78 45.31 24.13
N GLU A 665 21.63 44.72 23.77
CA GLU A 665 20.30 45.36 23.59
C GLU A 665 20.18 46.36 22.40
N ARG A 666 19.42 45.88 21.38
CA ARG A 666 18.32 46.58 20.68
C ARG A 666 18.51 47.36 19.37
N ASP A 667 17.39 47.28 18.62
CA ASP A 667 16.76 48.20 17.66
C ASP A 667 17.48 48.59 16.35
N THR A 668 17.20 47.78 15.31
CA THR A 668 16.34 48.09 14.13
C THR A 668 16.14 49.55 13.66
N PRO A 669 15.64 49.77 12.42
CA PRO A 669 15.89 49.06 11.14
C PRO A 669 16.20 50.04 9.98
N TYR A 670 16.53 49.55 8.78
CA TYR A 670 16.15 50.24 7.53
C TYR A 670 16.10 49.28 6.32
N GLU A 671 15.01 49.35 5.55
CA GLU A 671 14.89 48.71 4.23
C GLU A 671 15.32 49.70 3.15
N ILE A 672 15.97 49.23 2.08
CA ILE A 672 16.06 49.94 0.80
C ILE A 672 15.69 48.99 -0.34
N ASN A 673 14.79 49.46 -1.20
CA ASN A 673 14.20 48.69 -2.30
C ASN A 673 15.17 48.50 -3.48
N SER A 674 15.05 47.37 -4.17
CA SER A 674 15.66 47.15 -5.50
C SER A 674 14.57 46.99 -6.57
N ILE A 675 14.48 47.96 -7.50
CA ILE A 675 13.65 47.87 -8.71
C ILE A 675 14.57 47.52 -9.91
N PRO A 676 14.17 46.65 -10.86
CA PRO A 676 15.09 46.04 -11.83
C PRO A 676 15.00 46.67 -13.22
N CYS A 677 15.94 46.33 -14.13
CA CYS A 677 15.62 46.28 -15.57
C CYS A 677 16.51 45.35 -16.42
N ASN A 678 15.89 44.88 -17.50
CA ASN A 678 16.35 43.87 -18.47
C ASN A 678 17.47 44.33 -19.43
N LEU A 679 18.07 43.35 -20.12
CA LEU A 679 18.28 43.44 -21.58
C LEU A 679 18.21 42.04 -22.24
N ALA A 680 18.52 41.92 -23.54
CA ALA A 680 17.91 40.95 -24.46
C ALA A 680 18.88 40.29 -25.48
N ILE A 681 18.32 39.77 -26.59
CA ILE A 681 18.95 39.11 -27.76
C ILE A 681 19.20 37.60 -27.55
N VAL A 682 18.64 36.58 -28.24
CA VAL A 682 17.84 36.37 -29.51
C VAL A 682 18.67 35.87 -30.73
N PHE A 683 18.04 35.06 -31.61
CA PHE A 683 18.52 34.36 -32.86
C PHE A 683 19.13 32.94 -32.67
N LEU A 684 18.91 31.93 -33.55
CA LEU A 684 17.79 31.60 -34.49
C LEU A 684 17.90 30.11 -34.98
N LEU A 685 17.00 29.72 -35.93
CA LEU A 685 16.93 28.47 -36.75
C LEU A 685 16.36 27.20 -36.04
N GLY A 686 15.54 26.35 -36.67
CA GLY A 686 14.89 26.40 -38.00
C GLY A 686 13.93 25.21 -38.24
N HIS A 687 12.90 25.35 -39.10
CA HIS A 687 11.88 24.31 -39.38
C HIS A 687 12.32 23.29 -40.46
N THR A 688 11.88 22.02 -40.42
CA THR A 688 10.74 21.40 -41.18
C THR A 688 10.93 19.84 -41.14
N ASN A 689 10.05 18.92 -41.60
CA ASN A 689 8.76 18.98 -42.30
C ASN A 689 7.80 17.78 -41.94
N ALA A 690 6.78 17.56 -42.77
CA ALA A 690 5.58 16.71 -42.65
C ALA A 690 5.67 15.16 -42.92
N ASN A 691 4.74 14.44 -42.28
CA ASN A 691 3.86 13.34 -42.75
C ASN A 691 4.36 12.07 -43.50
N ALA A 692 4.08 10.89 -42.91
CA ALA A 692 3.51 9.71 -43.60
C ALA A 692 2.84 8.74 -42.58
N ILE A 693 1.88 7.90 -43.02
CA ILE A 693 1.09 7.00 -42.17
C ILE A 693 1.31 5.51 -42.53
N VAL A 694 1.64 4.67 -41.54
CA VAL A 694 1.22 3.24 -41.47
C VAL A 694 0.97 2.88 -40.00
N ALA A 695 -0.07 2.08 -39.72
CA ALA A 695 -0.41 1.64 -38.37
C ALA A 695 -0.28 0.12 -38.21
N VAL A 696 0.26 -0.33 -37.06
CA VAL A 696 0.10 -1.68 -36.50
C VAL A 696 -0.13 -1.55 -34.99
N ALA A 697 -0.97 -2.41 -34.42
CA ALA A 697 -1.48 -2.31 -33.05
C ALA A 697 -0.62 -3.05 -32.00
N TYR A 698 -1.18 -3.23 -30.79
CA TYR A 698 -0.60 -3.84 -29.57
C TYR A 698 0.49 -2.97 -28.89
N GLY A 699 0.32 -2.37 -27.71
CA GLY A 699 -0.80 -2.33 -26.76
C GLY A 699 -0.57 -3.19 -25.51
N TRP A 700 -0.63 -2.58 -24.31
CA TRP A 700 -1.02 -3.13 -22.98
C TRP A 700 -0.75 -2.10 -21.87
N GLY A 701 -1.75 -1.76 -21.05
CA GLY A 701 -1.53 -1.26 -19.68
C GLY A 701 -1.02 -2.39 -18.77
N SER A 702 -0.15 -2.15 -17.78
CA SER A 702 -0.39 -1.39 -16.54
C SER A 702 -1.37 -2.07 -15.57
N GLY A 703 -0.88 -2.96 -14.70
CA GLY A 703 -1.73 -3.64 -13.70
C GLY A 703 -0.96 -4.24 -12.53
N LEU A 704 -0.45 -3.43 -11.59
CA LEU A 704 0.26 -3.97 -10.41
C LEU A 704 0.33 -3.02 -9.20
N SER A 705 -0.55 -3.23 -8.22
CA SER A 705 -0.52 -2.59 -6.89
C SER A 705 -1.23 -3.47 -5.83
N SER A 706 -0.91 -3.44 -4.53
CA SER A 706 0.40 -3.57 -3.84
C SER A 706 0.20 -3.67 -2.31
N ASN A 707 1.10 -4.34 -1.58
CA ASN A 707 1.62 -3.91 -0.26
C ASN A 707 2.75 -4.86 0.25
N PRO A 708 3.62 -4.46 1.20
CA PRO A 708 5.06 -4.75 1.05
C PRO A 708 5.83 -5.26 2.30
N ARG A 709 7.08 -5.72 2.02
CA ARG A 709 8.27 -5.83 2.91
C ARG A 709 8.22 -6.66 4.21
N MET A 710 8.85 -7.83 4.17
CA MET A 710 10.09 -8.24 4.89
C MET A 710 10.46 -9.66 4.34
N ALA A 711 11.69 -10.12 4.05
CA ALA A 711 13.05 -9.92 4.59
C ALA A 711 13.24 -10.52 6.00
N GLU A 712 13.91 -11.66 6.24
CA GLU A 712 14.76 -12.57 5.41
C GLU A 712 14.67 -14.06 5.96
N ARG A 713 15.46 -15.12 5.65
CA ARG A 713 16.66 -15.42 4.81
C ARG A 713 16.84 -16.97 4.61
N ALA A 714 17.68 -17.37 3.63
CA ALA A 714 18.74 -18.43 3.57
C ALA A 714 18.85 -19.61 4.58
N TYR A 715 19.46 -20.80 4.25
CA TYR A 715 19.85 -21.52 2.99
C TYR A 715 20.34 -22.99 3.34
N GLY A 716 20.52 -23.90 2.35
CA GLY A 716 21.23 -25.21 2.44
C GLY A 716 20.37 -26.45 2.85
N ASN A 717 20.40 -27.68 2.28
CA ASN A 717 21.36 -28.58 1.55
C ASN A 717 22.22 -29.45 2.50
N LEU A 718 22.64 -30.72 2.26
CA LEU A 718 22.80 -31.64 1.09
C LEU A 718 22.26 -33.09 1.41
N ILE A 719 21.79 -34.01 0.52
CA ILE A 719 22.32 -34.82 -0.63
C ILE A 719 22.95 -36.21 -0.26
N LEU A 720 22.72 -37.23 -1.12
CA LEU A 720 23.11 -38.68 -1.12
C LEU A 720 22.08 -39.63 -0.46
N SER A 721 21.80 -40.86 -0.95
CA SER A 721 22.41 -41.69 -2.02
C SER A 721 21.39 -42.40 -2.97
N VAL A 722 21.84 -43.34 -3.81
CA VAL A 722 21.18 -44.05 -4.95
C VAL A 722 21.65 -45.53 -4.86
N PRO A 723 20.84 -46.62 -5.08
CA PRO A 723 20.20 -46.96 -6.38
C PRO A 723 18.84 -47.73 -6.44
N ASN A 724 18.07 -47.48 -7.50
CA ASN A 724 17.64 -48.39 -8.61
C ASN A 724 17.21 -49.89 -8.34
N PRO A 725 16.44 -50.55 -9.22
CA PRO A 725 14.98 -50.42 -9.44
C PRO A 725 14.21 -51.77 -9.48
N THR A 726 12.86 -51.80 -9.44
CA THR A 726 12.07 -52.93 -10.01
C THR A 726 10.59 -52.61 -10.32
N ALA A 727 9.99 -53.52 -11.11
CA ALA A 727 8.76 -53.41 -11.91
C ALA A 727 7.41 -53.64 -11.19
N ALA A 728 6.34 -53.69 -12.03
CA ALA A 728 5.06 -54.41 -11.88
C ALA A 728 3.83 -53.71 -11.25
N SER A 729 2.97 -53.19 -12.14
CA SER A 729 1.57 -53.59 -12.36
C SER A 729 0.69 -54.17 -11.22
N ILE A 730 -0.54 -53.67 -11.08
CA ILE A 730 -1.77 -54.51 -11.13
C ILE A 730 -3.07 -53.68 -11.39
N LYS A 731 -4.13 -54.37 -11.85
CA LYS A 731 -5.41 -53.82 -12.34
C LYS A 731 -6.49 -53.75 -11.24
N ARG A 732 -7.42 -52.77 -11.34
CA ARG A 732 -8.91 -52.92 -11.44
C ARG A 732 -9.58 -51.55 -11.18
N SER A 733 -10.56 -50.99 -11.92
CA SER A 733 -11.56 -51.41 -12.93
C SER A 733 -12.97 -51.79 -12.41
N GLN A 734 -13.93 -50.86 -12.54
CA GLN A 734 -15.35 -51.00 -13.00
C GLN A 734 -16.04 -49.62 -12.83
N LYS A 735 -16.81 -49.03 -13.76
CA LYS A 735 -18.02 -49.46 -14.54
C LYS A 735 -19.25 -49.66 -13.61
N LEU A 736 -20.48 -49.24 -13.93
CA LEU A 736 -21.10 -48.78 -15.20
C LEU A 736 -22.48 -48.07 -14.92
N TYR A 737 -23.24 -47.75 -15.99
CA TYR A 737 -24.64 -47.24 -16.05
C TYR A 737 -24.85 -45.76 -15.66
N SER A 738 -25.40 -44.83 -16.46
CA SER A 738 -26.27 -44.82 -17.68
C SER A 738 -27.75 -45.20 -17.42
N PHE A 739 -28.78 -44.73 -18.13
CA PHE A 739 -28.98 -43.94 -19.39
C PHE A 739 -30.16 -42.94 -19.20
N ASP A 740 -30.61 -42.03 -20.09
CA ASP A 740 -30.07 -41.18 -21.18
C ASP A 740 -31.28 -40.41 -21.84
N LEU A 741 -31.12 -39.73 -22.99
CA LEU A 741 -32.14 -39.19 -23.93
C LEU A 741 -32.85 -37.85 -23.52
N LEU A 742 -33.23 -36.91 -24.42
CA LEU A 742 -33.19 -36.86 -25.91
C LEU A 742 -33.23 -35.41 -26.48
N CYS A 743 -33.08 -35.30 -27.82
CA CYS A 743 -33.49 -34.21 -28.74
C CYS A 743 -32.66 -32.91 -28.88
N CYS A 744 -31.79 -32.91 -29.90
CA CYS A 744 -31.67 -31.84 -30.94
C CYS A 744 -32.58 -32.28 -32.15
N PRO A 745 -32.64 -31.68 -33.39
CA PRO A 745 -31.70 -30.76 -34.07
C PRO A 745 -32.32 -29.67 -35.02
N GLN A 746 -31.48 -29.10 -35.92
CA GLN A 746 -31.76 -28.38 -37.20
C GLN A 746 -32.33 -26.93 -37.11
N ASN A 747 -31.93 -25.91 -37.90
CA ASN A 747 -31.40 -25.69 -39.28
C ASN A 747 -32.52 -25.45 -40.33
N THR A 748 -32.46 -24.52 -41.31
CA THR A 748 -31.45 -23.50 -41.77
C THR A 748 -32.14 -22.47 -42.72
N PHE A 749 -31.48 -21.35 -43.11
CA PHE A 749 -31.37 -20.76 -44.49
C PHE A 749 -31.11 -19.22 -44.57
N CYS A 750 -30.48 -18.78 -45.66
CA CYS A 750 -30.35 -17.39 -46.16
C CYS A 750 -31.46 -17.10 -47.22
N PHE A 751 -31.61 -15.97 -47.94
CA PHE A 751 -30.70 -14.96 -48.53
C PHE A 751 -31.50 -13.72 -49.06
N GLN A 752 -30.83 -12.59 -49.36
CA GLN A 752 -31.30 -11.43 -50.20
C GLN A 752 -32.53 -10.61 -49.72
N GLY A 753 -32.75 -9.34 -50.15
CA GLY A 753 -31.90 -8.44 -50.95
C GLY A 753 -32.47 -7.01 -51.18
N MET A 754 -31.58 -6.00 -51.11
CA MET A 754 -31.52 -4.64 -51.71
C MET A 754 -32.74 -3.78 -52.17
N ALA A 755 -32.55 -2.43 -52.02
CA ALA A 755 -33.01 -1.31 -52.88
C ALA A 755 -34.49 -0.80 -52.81
N SER A 756 -34.82 0.48 -53.05
CA SER A 756 -34.06 1.77 -53.06
C SER A 756 -34.97 3.03 -53.19
N ASN A 757 -34.49 4.24 -52.80
CA ASN A 757 -34.81 5.58 -53.37
C ASN A 757 -36.26 6.15 -53.16
N VAL A 758 -36.64 7.47 -53.18
CA VAL A 758 -36.03 8.85 -53.20
C VAL A 758 -37.20 9.90 -53.12
N PRO A 759 -37.08 11.24 -52.89
CA PRO A 759 -36.09 12.11 -52.20
C PRO A 759 -36.74 13.16 -51.22
N LEU A 760 -36.01 14.24 -50.90
CA LEU A 760 -36.43 15.47 -50.19
C LEU A 760 -37.27 16.45 -51.04
N ARG A 761 -38.18 17.22 -50.42
CA ARG A 761 -38.21 18.71 -50.56
C ARG A 761 -39.05 19.46 -49.52
N ASN A 762 -38.52 20.62 -49.13
CA ASN A 762 -39.08 21.82 -48.49
C ASN A 762 -40.57 21.84 -48.06
N LEU A 763 -40.80 22.13 -46.78
CA LEU A 763 -41.90 23.03 -46.36
C LEU A 763 -41.36 24.02 -45.30
N LEU A 764 -40.93 25.18 -45.77
CA LEU A 764 -40.38 26.26 -44.95
C LEU A 764 -41.40 27.41 -44.92
N SER A 765 -42.36 27.34 -44.01
CA SER A 765 -43.35 28.40 -43.76
C SER A 765 -43.87 28.36 -42.33
N LEU A 766 -44.48 29.47 -41.89
CA LEU A 766 -45.12 29.63 -40.57
C LEU A 766 -44.20 29.55 -39.35
N VAL A 767 -43.17 30.41 -39.36
CA VAL A 767 -42.88 31.19 -38.14
C VAL A 767 -44.14 31.99 -37.79
N GLN A 768 -44.70 31.81 -36.58
CA GLN A 768 -45.27 32.90 -35.77
C GLN A 768 -45.75 32.46 -34.37
N ASN A 769 -45.39 33.27 -33.37
CA ASN A 769 -46.17 33.60 -32.17
C ASN A 769 -46.81 32.48 -31.33
N ARG A 770 -46.24 32.23 -30.14
CA ARG A 770 -46.66 32.96 -28.92
C ARG A 770 -45.67 32.79 -27.77
N SER A 771 -45.17 33.92 -27.27
CA SER A 771 -44.53 34.03 -25.95
C SER A 771 -45.52 34.67 -24.98
N LEU A 772 -45.60 34.17 -23.74
CA LEU A 772 -46.24 34.88 -22.63
C LEU A 772 -45.41 34.70 -21.35
N LYS A 773 -44.97 35.83 -20.80
CA LYS A 773 -44.42 35.91 -19.44
C LYS A 773 -45.58 35.92 -18.45
N THR A 774 -45.42 35.29 -17.29
CA THR A 774 -46.12 35.66 -16.06
C THR A 774 -45.13 35.67 -14.89
N SER A 775 -45.33 36.58 -13.94
CA SER A 775 -44.53 36.74 -12.73
C SER A 775 -45.40 36.45 -11.51
N THR A 776 -44.85 35.83 -10.47
CA THR A 776 -45.24 36.11 -9.05
C THR A 776 -44.33 35.41 -8.03
N VAL A 777 -43.84 36.22 -7.08
CA VAL A 777 -43.55 36.01 -5.64
C VAL A 777 -43.38 34.56 -5.08
N PRO A 778 -42.31 34.28 -4.28
CA PRO A 778 -42.10 32.97 -3.63
C PRO A 778 -42.88 32.78 -2.32
N PRO A 779 -43.28 31.54 -1.97
CA PRO A 779 -43.84 31.20 -0.66
C PRO A 779 -42.76 30.78 0.36
N ASN A 780 -42.56 31.58 1.41
CA ASN A 780 -41.83 31.19 2.62
C ASN A 780 -42.64 30.17 3.44
N THR A 781 -42.00 29.16 4.07
CA THR A 781 -42.35 28.72 5.45
C THR A 781 -41.40 27.67 6.07
N SER A 782 -40.79 28.05 7.21
CA SER A 782 -40.47 27.24 8.42
C SER A 782 -39.81 25.84 8.32
N SER A 783 -38.61 25.72 8.89
CA SER A 783 -37.87 24.48 9.17
C SER A 783 -38.21 23.83 10.53
N PRO A 784 -37.96 22.52 10.72
CA PRO A 784 -37.82 21.90 12.05
C PRO A 784 -36.35 21.52 12.34
N SER A 785 -35.64 22.36 13.10
CA SER A 785 -34.32 22.02 13.67
C SER A 785 -34.50 21.14 14.92
N SER A 786 -34.20 19.84 14.81
CA SER A 786 -34.16 18.95 15.98
C SER A 786 -33.02 19.37 16.92
N PHE A 787 -33.31 19.48 18.22
CA PHE A 787 -32.32 19.77 19.27
C PHE A 787 -31.07 18.86 19.17
N THR A 788 -31.24 17.57 18.89
CA THR A 788 -30.14 16.61 18.68
C THR A 788 -29.18 17.05 17.56
N VAL A 789 -29.66 17.75 16.53
CA VAL A 789 -28.81 18.28 15.44
C VAL A 789 -27.97 19.46 15.94
N GLN A 790 -28.56 20.39 16.70
CA GLN A 790 -27.83 21.52 17.29
C GLN A 790 -26.77 21.03 18.30
N TYR A 791 -27.13 20.10 19.19
CA TYR A 791 -26.21 19.51 20.16
C TYR A 791 -25.02 18.77 19.52
N LEU A 792 -25.27 18.00 18.46
CA LEU A 792 -24.20 17.30 17.74
C LEU A 792 -23.38 18.23 16.83
N LEU A 793 -23.91 19.40 16.44
CA LEU A 793 -23.14 20.46 15.76
C LEU A 793 -22.28 21.28 16.74
N SER A 794 -22.70 21.46 17.99
CA SER A 794 -21.86 22.08 19.03
C SER A 794 -20.73 21.16 19.53
N SER A 795 -20.76 19.88 19.15
CA SER A 795 -19.70 18.90 19.44
C SER A 795 -18.56 19.00 18.40
N PRO A 796 -17.31 19.31 18.78
CA PRO A 796 -16.22 19.49 17.82
C PRO A 796 -15.98 18.25 16.92
N GLY A 797 -15.71 18.50 15.64
CA GLY A 797 -15.37 17.46 14.65
C GLY A 797 -16.56 16.70 14.03
N LEU A 798 -17.81 16.99 14.40
CA LEU A 798 -19.00 16.40 13.77
C LEU A 798 -19.60 17.32 12.69
N HIS A 799 -19.21 17.10 11.43
CA HIS A 799 -19.76 17.82 10.27
C HIS A 799 -21.26 17.55 10.03
N LEU A 800 -21.98 18.53 9.47
CA LEU A 800 -23.44 18.53 9.27
C LEU A 800 -24.01 17.25 8.64
N GLU A 801 -23.39 16.72 7.57
CA GLU A 801 -23.81 15.45 6.95
C GLU A 801 -23.73 14.26 7.91
N SER A 802 -22.65 14.21 8.70
CA SER A 802 -22.49 13.20 9.75
C SER A 802 -23.51 13.40 10.85
N VAL A 803 -23.79 14.64 11.26
CA VAL A 803 -24.84 14.94 12.24
C VAL A 803 -26.21 14.46 11.77
N HIS A 804 -26.58 14.67 10.50
CA HIS A 804 -27.82 14.10 9.95
C HIS A 804 -27.82 12.56 9.91
N SER A 805 -26.70 11.93 9.58
CA SER A 805 -26.57 10.46 9.64
C SER A 805 -26.61 9.90 11.07
N VAL A 806 -26.13 10.65 12.06
CA VAL A 806 -26.08 10.29 13.50
C VAL A 806 -27.44 10.51 14.15
N SER A 807 -28.07 11.67 13.96
CA SER A 807 -29.43 11.99 14.44
C SER A 807 -30.53 11.11 13.83
N GLN A 808 -30.33 10.54 12.63
CA GLN A 808 -31.21 9.49 12.10
C GLN A 808 -31.07 8.12 12.81
N LYS A 809 -30.03 7.93 13.64
CA LYS A 809 -29.71 6.68 14.35
C LYS A 809 -29.83 6.83 15.88
N LEU A 810 -29.73 8.07 16.39
CA LEU A 810 -29.78 8.48 17.78
C LEU A 810 -30.70 9.69 17.92
N GLN A 811 -31.52 9.74 18.95
CA GLN A 811 -32.21 10.97 19.36
C GLN A 811 -31.74 11.25 20.78
N ILE A 812 -31.29 12.47 21.03
CA ILE A 812 -30.86 12.96 22.34
C ILE A 812 -31.99 13.88 22.83
N ASP A 813 -32.53 13.55 23.99
CA ASP A 813 -33.57 14.32 24.66
C ASP A 813 -32.93 15.56 25.29
N GLU A 814 -33.59 16.71 25.18
CA GLU A 814 -33.15 17.97 25.77
C GLU A 814 -33.18 17.92 27.32
N SER A 815 -33.98 17.01 27.89
CA SER A 815 -34.05 16.73 29.33
C SER A 815 -33.02 15.71 29.86
N ASP A 816 -32.32 14.95 29.00
CA ASP A 816 -31.27 13.99 29.38
C ASP A 816 -29.95 14.25 28.66
N LEU A 817 -29.45 15.47 28.84
CA LEU A 817 -28.12 15.87 28.38
C LEU A 817 -26.98 15.29 29.22
N GLN A 818 -27.24 14.79 30.43
CA GLN A 818 -26.19 14.40 31.37
C GLN A 818 -25.41 13.16 30.91
N ASN A 819 -26.09 12.09 30.46
CA ASN A 819 -25.36 10.89 30.01
C ASN A 819 -24.50 11.14 28.75
N PRO A 820 -24.98 11.83 27.69
CA PRO A 820 -24.13 12.18 26.55
C PRO A 820 -22.89 13.00 26.92
N HIS A 821 -23.02 14.02 27.78
CA HIS A 821 -21.86 14.79 28.25
C HIS A 821 -20.91 13.92 29.09
N TYR A 822 -21.42 13.09 30.01
CA TYR A 822 -20.60 12.23 30.85
C TYR A 822 -19.83 11.18 30.02
N VAL A 823 -20.44 10.63 28.97
CA VAL A 823 -19.74 9.75 28.01
C VAL A 823 -18.65 10.50 27.24
N ILE A 824 -18.91 11.72 26.76
CA ILE A 824 -17.90 12.52 26.03
C ILE A 824 -16.74 12.90 26.96
N GLY A 825 -17.03 13.35 28.18
CA GLY A 825 -16.03 13.65 29.20
C GLY A 825 -15.18 12.43 29.57
N PHE A 826 -15.81 11.29 29.81
CA PHE A 826 -15.13 10.02 30.06
C PHE A 826 -14.22 9.61 28.89
N LEU A 827 -14.66 9.78 27.63
CA LEU A 827 -13.81 9.50 26.47
C LEU A 827 -12.61 10.47 26.41
N LYS A 828 -12.82 11.78 26.63
CA LYS A 828 -11.72 12.77 26.64
C LYS A 828 -10.70 12.50 27.75
N ALA A 829 -11.13 12.01 28.91
CA ALA A 829 -10.25 11.59 30.00
C ALA A 829 -9.39 10.34 29.68
N HIS A 830 -9.64 9.66 28.55
CA HIS A 830 -8.90 8.49 28.07
C HIS A 830 -8.29 8.73 26.67
N ASP A 831 -7.73 9.92 26.44
CA ASP A 831 -7.02 10.34 25.22
C ASP A 831 -7.85 10.36 23.91
N PHE A 832 -9.19 10.30 23.98
CA PHE A 832 -10.02 10.47 22.78
C PHE A 832 -10.09 11.95 22.36
N LYS A 833 -9.14 12.35 21.51
CA LYS A 833 -9.20 13.56 20.67
C LYS A 833 -10.58 13.65 19.97
N ASP A 834 -11.10 14.86 19.75
CA ASP A 834 -12.45 15.05 19.18
C ASP A 834 -12.67 14.35 17.83
N ALA A 835 -11.63 14.26 16.97
CA ALA A 835 -11.69 13.49 15.73
C ALA A 835 -11.87 11.97 15.95
N HIS A 836 -11.45 11.42 17.09
CA HIS A 836 -11.73 10.03 17.50
C HIS A 836 -13.18 9.88 17.98
N ILE A 837 -13.65 10.83 18.81
CA ILE A 837 -15.03 10.87 19.31
C ILE A 837 -16.03 10.98 18.14
N ALA A 838 -15.81 11.91 17.21
CA ALA A 838 -16.63 12.09 16.01
C ALA A 838 -16.66 10.84 15.12
N LYS A 839 -15.51 10.18 14.87
CA LYS A 839 -15.44 8.91 14.11
C LYS A 839 -16.16 7.77 14.84
N LEU A 840 -16.06 7.70 16.17
CA LEU A 840 -16.75 6.70 16.99
C LEU A 840 -18.26 6.90 16.96
N ILE A 841 -18.73 8.14 17.18
CA ILE A 841 -20.16 8.51 17.10
C ILE A 841 -20.71 8.26 15.69
N HIS A 842 -19.99 8.60 14.63
CA HIS A 842 -20.44 8.32 13.25
C HIS A 842 -20.66 6.81 13.02
N LYS A 843 -19.71 5.97 13.46
CA LYS A 843 -19.78 4.50 13.33
C LYS A 843 -20.82 3.86 14.26
N TRP A 844 -20.92 4.34 15.50
CA TRP A 844 -21.80 3.79 16.54
C TRP A 844 -22.38 4.91 17.43
N PRO A 845 -23.44 5.60 16.97
CA PRO A 845 -24.06 6.73 17.69
C PRO A 845 -24.49 6.41 19.11
N ALA A 846 -24.98 5.19 19.35
CA ALA A 846 -25.46 4.72 20.64
C ALA A 846 -24.36 4.58 21.71
N VAL A 847 -23.09 4.88 21.40
CA VAL A 847 -22.04 5.09 22.41
C VAL A 847 -22.46 6.17 23.42
N LEU A 848 -23.13 7.24 22.98
CA LEU A 848 -23.58 8.35 23.84
C LEU A 848 -24.67 7.97 24.86
N HIS A 849 -25.32 6.81 24.66
CA HIS A 849 -26.33 6.25 25.58
C HIS A 849 -25.77 5.05 26.39
N CYS A 850 -24.45 4.81 26.33
CA CYS A 850 -23.83 3.82 27.21
C CYS A 850 -23.67 4.40 28.62
N LYS A 851 -24.04 3.61 29.64
CA LYS A 851 -23.67 3.92 31.03
C LYS A 851 -22.15 3.81 31.18
N VAL A 852 -21.51 4.82 31.73
CA VAL A 852 -20.05 4.82 31.91
C VAL A 852 -19.63 3.74 32.92
N GLU A 853 -20.02 3.88 34.19
CA GLU A 853 -19.58 3.00 35.30
C GLU A 853 -19.84 1.51 35.08
N HIS A 854 -20.95 1.14 34.43
CA HIS A 854 -21.38 -0.26 34.31
C HIS A 854 -21.14 -0.89 32.93
N ASN A 855 -20.48 -0.20 31.99
CA ASN A 855 -20.27 -0.75 30.64
C ASN A 855 -19.02 -0.22 29.94
N LEU A 856 -18.73 1.08 29.98
CA LEU A 856 -17.52 1.62 29.35
C LEU A 856 -16.30 1.46 30.28
N LYS A 857 -16.42 1.89 31.53
CA LYS A 857 -15.33 1.96 32.50
C LYS A 857 -14.64 0.60 32.75
N PRO A 858 -15.34 -0.51 33.09
CA PRO A 858 -14.69 -1.82 33.27
C PRO A 858 -13.97 -2.36 32.03
N LYS A 859 -14.41 -1.96 30.83
CA LYS A 859 -13.76 -2.35 29.57
C LYS A 859 -12.52 -1.52 29.30
N PHE A 860 -12.56 -0.22 29.60
CA PHE A 860 -11.41 0.67 29.47
C PHE A 860 -10.33 0.29 30.47
N GLU A 861 -10.69 0.08 31.74
CA GLU A 861 -9.80 -0.43 32.81
C GLU A 861 -9.11 -1.72 32.35
N PHE A 862 -9.87 -2.75 31.95
CA PHE A 862 -9.31 -4.00 31.41
C PHE A 862 -8.36 -3.79 30.21
N PHE A 863 -8.68 -2.89 29.27
CA PHE A 863 -7.80 -2.63 28.13
C PHE A 863 -6.52 -1.90 28.53
N ILE A 864 -6.59 -0.95 29.47
CA ILE A 864 -5.44 -0.19 29.97
C ILE A 864 -4.48 -1.13 30.73
N GLU A 865 -5.01 -1.94 31.64
CA GLU A 865 -4.27 -2.99 32.36
C GLU A 865 -3.54 -3.97 31.41
N ASN A 866 -4.15 -4.25 30.25
CA ASN A 866 -3.60 -5.16 29.25
C ASN A 866 -2.81 -4.48 28.11
N GLY A 867 -2.38 -3.23 28.33
CA GLY A 867 -1.39 -2.54 27.51
C GLY A 867 -1.95 -1.71 26.34
N PHE A 868 -3.26 -1.48 26.28
CA PHE A 868 -3.85 -0.49 25.38
C PHE A 868 -3.86 0.88 26.07
N VAL A 869 -2.72 1.58 26.01
CA VAL A 869 -2.49 2.89 26.65
C VAL A 869 -2.22 3.95 25.59
N GLY A 870 -2.56 5.22 25.87
CA GLY A 870 -2.41 6.32 24.92
C GLY A 870 -3.23 6.12 23.65
N GLU A 871 -2.74 6.61 22.51
CA GLU A 871 -3.45 6.56 21.22
C GLU A 871 -3.85 5.14 20.76
N ILE A 872 -3.22 4.09 21.29
CA ILE A 872 -3.53 2.70 20.95
C ILE A 872 -4.99 2.34 21.32
N LEU A 873 -5.52 2.90 22.42
CA LEU A 873 -6.89 2.64 22.91
C LEU A 873 -7.96 3.33 22.04
N PRO A 874 -7.88 4.65 21.74
CA PRO A 874 -8.69 5.27 20.69
C PRO A 874 -8.57 4.58 19.33
N GLU A 875 -7.37 4.20 18.89
CA GLU A 875 -7.21 3.48 17.61
C GLU A 875 -7.93 2.12 17.60
N LEU A 876 -7.86 1.33 18.68
CA LEU A 876 -8.59 0.07 18.80
C LEU A 876 -10.10 0.30 18.68
N ILE A 877 -10.63 1.18 19.52
CA ILE A 877 -12.07 1.40 19.68
C ILE A 877 -12.67 2.10 18.45
N VAL A 878 -11.99 3.09 17.87
CA VAL A 878 -12.43 3.73 16.61
C VAL A 878 -12.32 2.77 15.44
N SER A 879 -11.31 1.89 15.39
CA SER A 879 -11.20 0.87 14.32
C SER A 879 -12.31 -0.16 14.41
N ASN A 880 -12.60 -0.66 15.62
CA ASN A 880 -13.55 -1.74 15.86
C ASN A 880 -14.49 -1.48 17.06
N PRO A 881 -15.52 -0.60 16.91
CA PRO A 881 -16.45 -0.26 18.00
C PRO A 881 -17.27 -1.43 18.54
N ASP A 882 -17.36 -2.56 17.81
CA ASP A 882 -18.09 -3.75 18.25
C ASP A 882 -17.45 -4.40 19.49
N VAL A 883 -16.17 -4.08 19.79
CA VAL A 883 -15.51 -4.55 21.03
C VAL A 883 -16.24 -4.05 22.28
N LEU A 884 -16.65 -2.78 22.31
CA LEU A 884 -17.39 -2.20 23.44
C LEU A 884 -18.83 -2.76 23.54
N ARG A 885 -19.33 -3.41 22.50
CA ARG A 885 -20.67 -4.03 22.46
C ARG A 885 -20.72 -5.49 22.89
N ARG A 886 -19.58 -6.14 23.20
CA ARG A 886 -19.56 -7.50 23.75
C ARG A 886 -19.57 -7.47 25.28
N ALA A 887 -19.94 -8.59 25.90
CA ALA A 887 -19.73 -8.81 27.33
C ALA A 887 -18.22 -8.91 27.60
N LEU A 888 -17.76 -8.32 28.71
CA LEU A 888 -16.36 -8.31 29.08
C LEU A 888 -15.90 -9.73 29.43
N ASP A 889 -16.58 -10.31 30.41
CA ASP A 889 -16.17 -11.51 31.15
C ASP A 889 -16.34 -12.80 30.33
N SER A 890 -17.40 -12.87 29.51
CA SER A 890 -17.71 -14.07 28.71
C SER A 890 -17.24 -14.02 27.25
N ARG A 891 -16.61 -12.92 26.79
CA ARG A 891 -16.13 -12.78 25.39
C ARG A 891 -14.80 -12.06 25.22
N ILE A 892 -14.53 -10.99 25.98
CA ILE A 892 -13.32 -10.18 25.81
C ILE A 892 -12.17 -10.78 26.62
N ILE A 893 -12.34 -10.98 27.92
CA ILE A 893 -11.30 -11.53 28.82
C ILE A 893 -10.83 -12.92 28.33
N PRO A 894 -11.71 -13.91 28.07
CA PRO A 894 -11.25 -15.25 27.69
C PRO A 894 -10.51 -15.26 26.34
N CYS A 895 -10.94 -14.40 25.40
CA CYS A 895 -10.25 -14.25 24.13
C CYS A 895 -8.87 -13.60 24.28
N PHE A 896 -8.72 -12.65 25.20
CA PHE A 896 -7.43 -12.00 25.43
C PHE A 896 -6.46 -12.95 26.13
N GLU A 897 -6.90 -13.65 27.17
CA GLU A 897 -6.08 -14.65 27.86
C GLU A 897 -5.69 -15.83 26.96
N LEU A 898 -6.58 -16.29 26.06
CA LEU A 898 -6.22 -17.28 25.02
C LEU A 898 -5.15 -16.77 24.04
N LEU A 899 -5.18 -15.48 23.67
CA LEU A 899 -4.12 -14.90 22.84
C LEU A 899 -2.82 -14.72 23.64
N LYS A 900 -2.91 -14.37 24.92
CA LYS A 900 -1.79 -14.15 25.84
C LYS A 900 -1.07 -15.46 26.19
N SER A 901 -1.78 -16.56 26.40
CA SER A 901 -1.20 -17.89 26.64
C SER A 901 -0.46 -18.42 25.41
N VAL A 902 -1.01 -18.29 24.21
CA VAL A 902 -0.37 -18.77 22.96
C VAL A 902 0.78 -17.85 22.50
N LEU A 903 0.73 -16.55 22.76
CA LEU A 903 1.75 -15.59 22.32
C LEU A 903 2.84 -15.30 23.39
N GLY A 904 2.57 -15.62 24.65
CA GLY A 904 3.48 -15.51 25.80
C GLY A 904 3.67 -14.11 26.38
N CYS A 905 2.97 -13.07 25.91
CA CYS A 905 2.90 -11.77 26.57
C CYS A 905 1.71 -10.90 26.10
N SER A 906 1.27 -9.97 26.96
CA SER A 906 0.14 -9.07 26.71
C SER A 906 0.36 -8.15 25.48
N GLU A 907 1.57 -7.67 25.23
CA GLU A 907 1.89 -6.81 24.07
C GLU A 907 1.54 -7.47 22.72
N LYS A 908 1.90 -8.76 22.57
CA LYS A 908 1.59 -9.55 21.38
C LYS A 908 0.10 -9.87 21.32
N ALA A 909 -0.52 -10.18 22.47
CA ALA A 909 -1.97 -10.39 22.57
C ALA A 909 -2.73 -9.15 22.09
N ALA A 910 -2.38 -7.95 22.57
CA ALA A 910 -2.94 -6.68 22.12
C ALA A 910 -2.70 -6.44 20.62
N SER A 911 -1.48 -6.69 20.15
CA SER A 911 -1.09 -6.59 18.73
C SER A 911 -1.81 -7.58 17.81
N ALA A 912 -2.24 -8.73 18.32
CA ALA A 912 -3.09 -9.68 17.60
C ALA A 912 -4.56 -9.27 17.67
N PHE A 913 -5.06 -8.98 18.87
CA PHE A 913 -6.44 -8.60 19.19
C PHE A 913 -6.93 -7.39 18.38
N LYS A 914 -6.09 -6.35 18.22
CA LYS A 914 -6.35 -5.18 17.35
C LYS A 914 -6.60 -5.53 15.87
N ARG A 915 -6.16 -6.72 15.42
CA ARG A 915 -6.31 -7.23 14.05
C ARG A 915 -7.30 -8.41 13.94
N CYS A 916 -7.86 -8.87 15.05
CA CYS A 916 -8.90 -9.91 15.11
C CYS A 916 -10.29 -9.33 14.80
N SER A 917 -11.16 -10.13 14.18
CA SER A 917 -12.59 -9.86 14.14
C SER A 917 -13.22 -10.27 15.47
N VAL A 918 -13.73 -9.31 16.25
CA VAL A 918 -14.38 -9.58 17.55
C VAL A 918 -15.56 -10.54 17.41
N SER A 919 -16.26 -10.52 16.28
CA SER A 919 -17.39 -11.42 16.02
C SER A 919 -17.00 -12.88 15.78
N MET A 920 -15.71 -13.21 15.61
CA MET A 920 -15.22 -14.56 15.27
C MET A 920 -14.20 -15.09 16.30
N MET A 921 -14.13 -14.49 17.49
CA MET A 921 -13.19 -14.87 18.55
C MET A 921 -13.44 -16.29 19.10
N SER A 922 -14.69 -16.69 19.30
CA SER A 922 -15.07 -18.04 19.78
C SER A 922 -14.93 -19.16 18.74
N ALA A 923 -14.12 -18.95 17.70
CA ALA A 923 -13.70 -19.98 16.76
C ALA A 923 -12.18 -20.26 16.84
N MET A 924 -11.42 -19.47 17.62
CA MET A 924 -9.96 -19.59 17.66
C MET A 924 -9.51 -20.77 18.52
N GLU A 925 -10.09 -20.95 19.70
CA GLU A 925 -9.78 -22.00 20.69
C GLU A 925 -9.79 -23.41 20.08
N PRO A 926 -10.92 -23.96 19.57
CA PRO A 926 -10.93 -25.31 18.99
C PRO A 926 -10.08 -25.46 17.73
N ASN A 927 -9.66 -24.35 17.10
CA ASN A 927 -8.70 -24.38 15.99
C ASN A 927 -7.25 -24.40 16.47
N ILE A 928 -6.94 -23.74 17.59
CA ILE A 928 -5.62 -23.81 18.25
C ILE A 928 -5.41 -25.22 18.80
N ASP A 929 -6.40 -25.74 19.53
CA ASP A 929 -6.36 -27.09 20.11
C ASP A 929 -6.18 -28.17 19.05
N LEU A 930 -6.89 -28.03 17.92
CA LEU A 930 -6.72 -28.90 16.76
C LEU A 930 -5.29 -28.83 16.20
N LEU A 931 -4.72 -27.65 16.00
CA LEU A 931 -3.36 -27.53 15.47
C LEU A 931 -2.30 -28.06 16.45
N ILE A 932 -2.49 -27.88 17.76
CA ILE A 932 -1.62 -28.46 18.80
C ILE A 932 -1.72 -30.00 18.79
N LYS A 933 -2.95 -30.54 18.82
CA LYS A 933 -3.23 -31.99 18.73
C LYS A 933 -2.62 -32.62 17.48
N GLU A 934 -2.63 -31.89 16.38
CA GLU A 934 -2.12 -32.34 15.07
C GLU A 934 -0.62 -32.06 14.90
N GLY A 935 0.09 -31.68 15.97
CA GLY A 935 1.55 -31.63 16.05
C GLY A 935 2.19 -30.31 15.62
N VAL A 936 1.42 -29.25 15.36
CA VAL A 936 1.96 -27.94 14.97
C VAL A 936 2.57 -27.24 16.21
N PRO A 937 3.87 -26.86 16.18
CA PRO A 937 4.51 -26.19 17.32
C PRO A 937 3.82 -24.87 17.68
N VAL A 938 3.69 -24.61 18.99
CA VAL A 938 3.02 -23.40 19.51
C VAL A 938 3.68 -22.12 18.97
N ASP A 939 5.00 -22.10 18.76
CA ASP A 939 5.70 -20.96 18.15
C ASP A 939 5.24 -20.69 16.69
N ARG A 940 4.88 -21.74 15.93
CA ARG A 940 4.37 -21.65 14.56
C ARG A 940 2.92 -21.19 14.56
N ILE A 941 2.10 -21.63 15.52
CA ILE A 941 0.74 -21.10 15.73
C ILE A 941 0.80 -19.63 16.14
N ALA A 942 1.68 -19.25 17.07
CA ALA A 942 1.93 -17.87 17.48
C ALA A 942 2.37 -16.98 16.30
N LYS A 943 3.28 -17.46 15.45
CA LYS A 943 3.68 -16.78 14.20
C LYS A 943 2.50 -16.65 13.22
N LEU A 944 1.67 -17.68 13.07
CA LEU A 944 0.48 -17.62 12.22
C LEU A 944 -0.53 -16.57 12.70
N ILE A 945 -0.80 -16.53 14.02
CA ILE A 945 -1.65 -15.51 14.66
C ILE A 945 -1.04 -14.11 14.45
N MET A 946 0.26 -13.93 14.72
CA MET A 946 0.90 -12.62 14.59
C MET A 946 1.01 -12.11 13.14
N LEU A 947 1.02 -13.00 12.14
CA LEU A 947 0.99 -12.63 10.72
C LEU A 947 -0.44 -12.44 10.18
N GLN A 948 -1.39 -13.30 10.57
CA GLN A 948 -2.74 -13.33 10.01
C GLN A 948 -3.77 -13.93 11.00
N PRO A 949 -4.27 -13.16 12.00
CA PRO A 949 -5.22 -13.69 12.99
C PRO A 949 -6.50 -14.26 12.36
N ARG A 950 -6.95 -13.68 11.24
CA ARG A 950 -8.12 -14.14 10.48
C ARG A 950 -8.01 -15.59 9.95
N THR A 951 -6.82 -16.19 9.94
CA THR A 951 -6.64 -17.60 9.58
C THR A 951 -7.07 -18.54 10.71
N ILE A 952 -6.75 -18.23 11.97
CA ILE A 952 -7.20 -19.04 13.12
C ILE A 952 -8.68 -18.81 13.44
N GLN A 953 -9.26 -17.68 13.01
CA GLN A 953 -10.69 -17.36 13.16
C GLN A 953 -11.64 -18.07 12.17
N GLN A 954 -11.16 -18.97 11.31
CA GLN A 954 -12.03 -19.68 10.36
C GLN A 954 -13.01 -20.64 11.06
N LYS A 955 -14.13 -20.97 10.38
CA LYS A 955 -15.06 -21.99 10.88
C LYS A 955 -14.30 -23.30 11.14
N HIS A 956 -14.53 -23.92 12.30
CA HIS A 956 -13.78 -25.11 12.72
C HIS A 956 -13.81 -26.25 11.69
N GLN A 957 -14.96 -26.54 11.08
CA GLN A 957 -15.10 -27.52 9.98
C GLN A 957 -14.16 -27.24 8.79
N ARG A 958 -13.88 -25.96 8.46
CA ARG A 958 -12.96 -25.57 7.39
C ARG A 958 -11.51 -25.69 7.82
N MET A 959 -11.19 -25.51 9.11
CA MET A 959 -9.88 -25.83 9.68
C MET A 959 -9.61 -27.34 9.61
N VAL A 960 -10.56 -28.18 10.07
CA VAL A 960 -10.48 -29.65 10.00
C VAL A 960 -10.25 -30.14 8.57
N TYR A 961 -11.02 -29.67 7.58
CA TYR A 961 -10.80 -29.98 6.17
C TYR A 961 -9.37 -29.63 5.72
N ALA A 962 -8.91 -28.41 6.05
CA ALA A 962 -7.61 -27.94 5.57
C ALA A 962 -6.45 -28.70 6.22
N VAL A 963 -6.52 -28.98 7.52
CA VAL A 963 -5.53 -29.80 8.23
C VAL A 963 -5.49 -31.22 7.68
N LYS A 964 -6.66 -31.85 7.43
CA LYS A 964 -6.71 -33.17 6.81
C LYS A 964 -6.08 -33.16 5.42
N ALA A 965 -6.50 -32.25 4.54
CA ALA A 965 -5.99 -32.20 3.16
C ALA A 965 -4.48 -31.94 3.09
N LEU A 966 -3.87 -31.27 4.08
CA LEU A 966 -2.41 -31.11 4.16
C LEU A 966 -1.68 -32.39 4.61
N LYS A 967 -2.31 -33.21 5.46
CA LYS A 967 -1.82 -34.55 5.83
C LYS A 967 -1.99 -35.54 4.68
N ASP A 968 -3.11 -35.48 3.96
CA ASP A 968 -3.34 -36.25 2.73
C ASP A 968 -2.32 -35.85 1.62
N LEU A 969 -1.74 -34.65 1.71
CA LEU A 969 -0.60 -34.17 0.91
C LEU A 969 0.78 -34.39 1.56
N GLU A 970 0.87 -35.15 2.65
CA GLU A 970 2.12 -35.54 3.35
C GLU A 970 2.97 -34.35 3.86
N ILE A 971 2.35 -33.19 4.11
CA ILE A 971 3.08 -32.01 4.61
C ILE A 971 3.18 -32.11 6.14
N ASP A 972 4.39 -32.41 6.66
CA ASP A 972 4.67 -32.47 8.09
C ASP A 972 4.24 -31.18 8.82
N SER A 973 3.39 -31.33 9.84
CA SER A 973 2.80 -30.25 10.62
C SER A 973 3.80 -29.43 11.44
N LYS A 974 5.01 -29.97 11.68
CA LYS A 974 6.11 -29.26 12.32
C LYS A 974 6.80 -28.25 11.39
N THR A 975 6.63 -28.38 10.07
CA THR A 975 7.28 -27.52 9.09
C THR A 975 6.69 -26.10 9.04
N THR A 976 7.53 -25.14 8.69
CA THR A 976 7.07 -23.78 8.32
C THR A 976 6.21 -23.80 7.04
N VAL A 977 6.39 -24.82 6.18
CA VAL A 977 5.56 -25.04 4.98
C VAL A 977 4.11 -25.31 5.37
N PHE A 978 3.84 -26.14 6.38
CA PHE A 978 2.48 -26.47 6.80
C PHE A 978 1.65 -25.23 7.14
N ILE A 979 2.16 -24.33 7.99
CA ILE A 979 1.43 -23.10 8.33
C ILE A 979 1.28 -22.12 7.14
N HIS A 980 2.13 -22.21 6.12
CA HIS A 980 1.98 -21.45 4.88
C HIS A 980 0.90 -22.06 3.98
N ALA A 981 0.91 -23.38 3.81
CA ALA A 981 -0.07 -24.13 3.03
C ALA A 981 -1.48 -24.03 3.64
N LEU A 982 -1.58 -24.19 4.98
CA LEU A 982 -2.80 -23.98 5.76
C LEU A 982 -3.36 -22.57 5.55
N ARG A 983 -2.51 -21.54 5.63
CA ARG A 983 -2.92 -20.15 5.36
C ARG A 983 -3.47 -19.98 3.94
N VAL A 984 -2.87 -20.60 2.93
CA VAL A 984 -3.29 -20.49 1.53
C VAL A 984 -4.62 -21.23 1.29
N MET A 985 -4.76 -22.47 1.76
CA MET A 985 -6.01 -23.24 1.62
C MET A 985 -7.19 -22.59 2.35
N LEU A 986 -6.95 -22.00 3.52
CA LEU A 986 -7.97 -21.29 4.29
C LEU A 986 -8.34 -19.91 3.71
N GLN A 987 -7.53 -19.36 2.80
CA GLN A 987 -7.80 -18.08 2.12
C GLN A 987 -8.61 -18.24 0.83
N MET A 988 -8.79 -19.44 0.29
CA MET A 988 -9.49 -19.66 -0.98
C MET A 988 -10.56 -20.76 -0.91
N SER A 989 -11.49 -20.74 -1.87
CA SER A 989 -12.47 -21.80 -2.06
C SER A 989 -11.88 -22.97 -2.86
N GLU A 990 -12.51 -24.13 -2.77
CA GLU A 990 -12.19 -25.32 -3.58
C GLU A 990 -12.33 -25.04 -5.09
N SER A 991 -13.35 -24.28 -5.51
CA SER A 991 -13.47 -23.80 -6.90
C SER A 991 -12.30 -22.91 -7.31
N THR A 992 -11.82 -22.04 -6.41
CA THR A 992 -10.65 -21.17 -6.65
C THR A 992 -9.34 -21.97 -6.74
N TRP A 993 -9.23 -23.08 -5.98
CA TRP A 993 -8.11 -24.01 -6.08
C TRP A 993 -8.15 -24.76 -7.42
N ASN A 994 -9.26 -25.41 -7.74
CA ASN A 994 -9.42 -26.21 -8.95
C ASN A 994 -9.17 -25.37 -10.22
N LYS A 995 -9.69 -24.14 -10.29
CA LYS A 995 -9.37 -23.22 -11.40
C LYS A 995 -7.87 -23.03 -11.60
N LYS A 996 -7.08 -22.85 -10.53
CA LYS A 996 -5.61 -22.68 -10.60
C LYS A 996 -4.90 -23.96 -11.03
N VAL A 997 -5.38 -25.12 -10.58
CA VAL A 997 -4.89 -26.43 -11.04
C VAL A 997 -5.09 -26.55 -12.55
N GLU A 998 -6.29 -26.26 -13.05
CA GLU A 998 -6.58 -26.30 -14.50
C GLU A 998 -5.80 -25.23 -15.29
N VAL A 999 -5.53 -24.05 -14.72
CA VAL A 999 -4.60 -23.07 -15.33
C VAL A 999 -3.20 -23.68 -15.49
N LEU A 1000 -2.65 -24.32 -14.46
CA LEU A 1000 -1.31 -24.92 -14.52
C LEU A 1000 -1.26 -26.12 -15.47
N LYS A 1001 -2.30 -26.97 -15.50
CA LYS A 1001 -2.47 -28.04 -16.50
C LYS A 1001 -2.51 -27.48 -17.92
N SER A 1002 -3.26 -26.41 -18.16
CA SER A 1002 -3.30 -25.72 -19.47
C SER A 1002 -1.96 -25.10 -19.90
N LEU A 1003 -1.02 -24.97 -18.97
CA LEU A 1003 0.36 -24.53 -19.19
C LEU A 1003 1.37 -25.70 -19.22
N GLY A 1004 0.90 -26.94 -19.33
CA GLY A 1004 1.72 -28.14 -19.49
C GLY A 1004 2.26 -28.75 -18.19
N TRP A 1005 1.73 -28.38 -17.02
CA TRP A 1005 2.13 -28.98 -15.74
C TRP A 1005 1.29 -30.23 -15.44
N THR A 1006 1.92 -31.32 -15.00
CA THR A 1006 1.17 -32.48 -14.48
C THR A 1006 0.60 -32.21 -13.09
N GLU A 1007 -0.41 -32.97 -12.67
CA GLU A 1007 -1.03 -32.78 -11.34
C GLU A 1007 -0.04 -33.03 -10.19
N GLU A 1008 0.86 -34.02 -10.33
CA GLU A 1008 1.94 -34.25 -9.37
C GLU A 1008 2.93 -33.07 -9.32
N GLU A 1009 3.33 -32.50 -10.46
CA GLU A 1009 4.20 -31.31 -10.49
C GLU A 1009 3.53 -30.08 -9.84
N ILE A 1010 2.21 -29.94 -9.99
CA ILE A 1010 1.40 -28.90 -9.33
C ILE A 1010 1.40 -29.10 -7.81
N LEU A 1011 1.21 -30.34 -7.33
CA LEU A 1011 1.25 -30.66 -5.90
C LEU A 1011 2.67 -30.48 -5.33
N GLN A 1012 3.72 -30.96 -6.00
CA GLN A 1012 5.11 -30.77 -5.57
C GLN A 1012 5.54 -29.30 -5.55
N ALA A 1013 5.02 -28.49 -6.47
CA ALA A 1013 5.20 -27.04 -6.44
C ALA A 1013 4.47 -26.39 -5.25
N PHE A 1014 3.27 -26.86 -4.89
CA PHE A 1014 2.58 -26.44 -3.67
C PHE A 1014 3.35 -26.85 -2.40
N LYS A 1015 3.76 -28.12 -2.28
CA LYS A 1015 4.61 -28.61 -1.16
C LYS A 1015 5.90 -27.78 -1.03
N ARG A 1016 6.47 -27.28 -2.13
CA ARG A 1016 7.72 -26.48 -2.13
C ARG A 1016 7.51 -24.98 -1.90
N CYS A 1017 6.42 -24.37 -2.38
CA CYS A 1017 6.12 -22.95 -2.16
C CYS A 1017 4.61 -22.66 -2.22
N PRO A 1018 3.87 -22.85 -1.11
CA PRO A 1018 2.41 -22.73 -1.12
C PRO A 1018 1.90 -21.37 -1.60
N PHE A 1019 2.67 -20.30 -1.36
CA PHE A 1019 2.27 -18.94 -1.74
C PHE A 1019 2.24 -18.68 -3.24
N CYS A 1020 2.78 -19.54 -4.12
CA CYS A 1020 2.63 -19.34 -5.57
C CYS A 1020 1.15 -19.42 -6.01
N PHE A 1021 0.31 -20.20 -5.31
CA PHE A 1021 -1.13 -20.30 -5.55
C PHE A 1021 -1.93 -19.05 -5.10
N THR A 1022 -1.28 -18.10 -4.41
CA THR A 1022 -1.91 -16.78 -4.12
C THR A 1022 -1.89 -15.82 -5.32
N CYS A 1023 -1.12 -16.13 -6.37
CA CYS A 1023 -1.12 -15.34 -7.60
C CYS A 1023 -2.46 -15.45 -8.36
N SER A 1024 -2.84 -14.41 -9.08
CA SER A 1024 -3.97 -14.48 -10.02
C SER A 1024 -3.66 -15.42 -11.18
N GLU A 1025 -4.71 -15.96 -11.80
CA GLU A 1025 -4.61 -16.88 -12.93
C GLU A 1025 -3.91 -16.23 -14.14
N GLU A 1026 -4.21 -14.96 -14.40
CA GLU A 1026 -3.52 -14.13 -15.41
C GLU A 1026 -2.04 -13.95 -15.10
N LYS A 1027 -1.69 -13.75 -13.83
CA LYS A 1027 -0.28 -13.63 -13.41
C LYS A 1027 0.48 -14.94 -13.62
N ILE A 1028 -0.13 -16.08 -13.29
CA ILE A 1028 0.48 -17.39 -13.54
C ILE A 1028 0.75 -17.56 -15.04
N ARG A 1029 -0.24 -17.30 -15.90
CA ARG A 1029 -0.09 -17.36 -17.37
C ARG A 1029 1.01 -16.41 -17.88
N SER A 1030 0.95 -15.13 -17.53
CA SER A 1030 1.93 -14.13 -18.00
C SER A 1030 3.36 -14.38 -17.53
N VAL A 1031 3.56 -14.96 -16.34
CA VAL A 1031 4.90 -15.36 -15.88
C VAL A 1031 5.38 -16.60 -16.62
N VAL A 1032 4.56 -17.66 -16.75
CA VAL A 1032 4.99 -18.88 -17.47
C VAL A 1032 5.26 -18.58 -18.95
N ASP A 1033 4.39 -17.81 -19.61
CA ASP A 1033 4.62 -17.35 -20.99
C ASP A 1033 5.93 -16.57 -21.12
N PHE A 1034 6.18 -15.57 -20.28
CA PHE A 1034 7.41 -14.80 -20.39
C PHE A 1034 8.66 -15.66 -20.13
N LEU A 1035 8.63 -16.59 -19.18
CA LEU A 1035 9.77 -17.47 -18.89
C LEU A 1035 10.00 -18.50 -20.01
N VAL A 1036 8.95 -19.18 -20.48
CA VAL A 1036 9.07 -20.28 -21.45
C VAL A 1036 9.14 -19.73 -22.88
N ASN A 1037 8.22 -18.86 -23.28
CA ASN A 1037 8.12 -18.39 -24.66
C ASN A 1037 9.06 -17.21 -24.95
N THR A 1038 9.29 -16.29 -24.00
CA THR A 1038 10.20 -15.14 -24.22
C THR A 1038 11.64 -15.41 -23.77
N LEU A 1039 11.90 -15.96 -22.59
CA LEU A 1039 13.26 -16.27 -22.11
C LEU A 1039 13.80 -17.63 -22.59
N LYS A 1040 12.98 -18.45 -23.27
CA LYS A 1040 13.32 -19.82 -23.71
C LYS A 1040 13.79 -20.72 -22.55
N MET A 1041 13.22 -20.53 -21.36
CA MET A 1041 13.50 -21.34 -20.18
C MET A 1041 12.67 -22.62 -20.22
N GLU A 1042 13.29 -23.77 -19.96
CA GLU A 1042 12.58 -25.05 -19.88
C GLU A 1042 11.48 -25.02 -18.81
N LEU A 1043 10.28 -25.54 -19.15
CA LEU A 1043 9.14 -25.60 -18.24
C LEU A 1043 9.50 -26.31 -16.92
N ARG A 1044 10.28 -27.40 -16.98
CA ARG A 1044 10.81 -28.12 -15.81
C ARG A 1044 11.64 -27.24 -14.86
N THR A 1045 12.36 -26.25 -15.38
CA THR A 1045 13.11 -25.28 -14.56
C THR A 1045 12.18 -24.28 -13.85
N VAL A 1046 11.01 -23.98 -14.42
CA VAL A 1046 9.97 -23.16 -13.79
C VAL A 1046 9.19 -23.97 -12.75
N ILE A 1047 8.83 -25.22 -13.07
CA ILE A 1047 8.17 -26.18 -12.16
C ILE A 1047 9.03 -26.44 -10.92
N GLY A 1048 10.33 -26.68 -11.08
CA GLY A 1048 11.26 -26.84 -9.98
C GLY A 1048 11.49 -25.56 -9.15
N ARG A 1049 10.97 -24.40 -9.58
CA ARG A 1049 11.15 -23.07 -8.96
C ARG A 1049 9.87 -22.23 -8.94
N PRO A 1050 8.84 -22.68 -8.20
CA PRO A 1050 7.56 -21.97 -8.09
C PRO A 1050 7.67 -20.56 -7.50
N GLU A 1051 8.81 -20.19 -6.89
CA GLU A 1051 9.08 -18.80 -6.50
C GLU A 1051 9.04 -17.82 -7.69
N PHE A 1052 9.28 -18.29 -8.92
CA PHE A 1052 9.22 -17.46 -10.11
C PHE A 1052 7.80 -16.92 -10.38
N LEU A 1053 6.75 -17.72 -10.14
CA LEU A 1053 5.34 -17.31 -10.29
C LEU A 1053 4.96 -16.12 -9.40
N MET A 1054 5.70 -15.89 -8.31
CA MET A 1054 5.49 -14.78 -7.39
C MET A 1054 6.13 -13.47 -7.88
N LEU A 1055 7.07 -13.50 -8.83
CA LEU A 1055 7.74 -12.32 -9.37
C LEU A 1055 6.79 -11.45 -10.21
N SER A 1056 7.20 -10.21 -10.49
CA SER A 1056 6.52 -9.34 -11.45
C SER A 1056 7.20 -9.47 -12.82
N VAL A 1057 6.41 -9.71 -13.87
CA VAL A 1057 6.92 -9.63 -15.25
C VAL A 1057 7.48 -8.24 -15.49
N ASP A 1058 6.64 -7.20 -15.46
CA ASP A 1058 6.99 -5.89 -16.02
C ASP A 1058 7.85 -5.01 -15.12
N LYS A 1059 7.86 -5.23 -13.80
CA LYS A 1059 8.73 -4.50 -12.85
C LYS A 1059 10.03 -5.23 -12.50
N ARG A 1060 10.20 -6.49 -12.89
CA ARG A 1060 11.37 -7.29 -12.47
C ARG A 1060 11.90 -8.26 -13.51
N ILE A 1061 11.08 -9.10 -14.14
CA ILE A 1061 11.60 -10.05 -15.12
C ILE A 1061 11.99 -9.30 -16.41
N ARG A 1062 11.08 -8.50 -16.96
CA ARG A 1062 11.25 -7.77 -18.22
C ARG A 1062 12.35 -6.70 -18.18
N PRO A 1063 12.45 -5.79 -17.17
CA PRO A 1063 13.52 -4.77 -17.16
C PRO A 1063 14.91 -5.40 -16.99
N ARG A 1064 15.02 -6.47 -16.20
CA ARG A 1064 16.29 -7.18 -15.98
C ARG A 1064 16.73 -7.98 -17.20
N TYR A 1065 15.79 -8.56 -17.94
CA TYR A 1065 16.06 -9.19 -19.23
C TYR A 1065 16.47 -8.16 -20.29
N ASN A 1066 15.78 -7.02 -20.39
CA ASN A 1066 16.14 -5.94 -21.31
C ASN A 1066 17.57 -5.45 -21.07
N VAL A 1067 17.92 -5.13 -19.81
CA VAL A 1067 19.29 -4.76 -19.42
C VAL A 1067 20.30 -5.87 -19.76
N LEU A 1068 19.99 -7.14 -19.49
CA LEU A 1068 20.88 -8.25 -19.86
C LEU A 1068 21.11 -8.31 -21.38
N LYS A 1069 20.05 -8.29 -22.18
CA LYS A 1069 20.11 -8.38 -23.65
C LYS A 1069 20.89 -7.23 -24.28
N ILE A 1070 20.82 -6.03 -23.69
CA ILE A 1070 21.61 -4.86 -24.11
C ILE A 1070 23.09 -5.03 -23.74
N LEU A 1071 23.40 -5.54 -22.54
CA LEU A 1071 24.79 -5.81 -22.13
C LEU A 1071 25.45 -6.94 -22.93
N GLU A 1072 24.67 -7.95 -23.32
CA GLU A 1072 25.11 -9.06 -24.16
C GLU A 1072 25.35 -8.61 -25.62
N SER A 1073 24.45 -7.80 -26.20
CA SER A 1073 24.66 -7.26 -27.57
C SER A 1073 25.86 -6.31 -27.65
N LYS A 1074 26.15 -5.57 -26.58
CA LYS A 1074 27.38 -4.76 -26.44
C LYS A 1074 28.62 -5.57 -26.00
N LYS A 1075 28.52 -6.90 -25.84
CA LYS A 1075 29.58 -7.82 -25.37
C LYS A 1075 30.21 -7.43 -24.00
N LEU A 1076 29.50 -6.63 -23.20
CA LEU A 1076 29.91 -6.16 -21.86
C LEU A 1076 29.63 -7.20 -20.76
N VAL A 1077 28.83 -8.20 -21.10
CA VAL A 1077 28.56 -9.42 -20.34
C VAL A 1077 28.85 -10.61 -21.26
N ILE A 1078 29.57 -11.60 -20.75
CA ILE A 1078 30.02 -12.80 -21.49
C ILE A 1078 29.67 -14.04 -20.65
N GLY A 1079 29.19 -15.10 -21.31
CA GLY A 1079 28.87 -16.39 -20.70
C GLY A 1079 27.41 -16.52 -20.21
N LYS A 1080 26.88 -17.76 -20.21
CA LYS A 1080 25.53 -18.09 -19.74
C LYS A 1080 25.36 -17.72 -18.25
N LYS A 1081 24.74 -16.58 -17.95
CA LYS A 1081 24.46 -16.18 -16.57
C LYS A 1081 23.32 -16.99 -15.95
N ASN A 1082 23.42 -17.24 -14.65
CA ASN A 1082 22.41 -17.97 -13.89
C ASN A 1082 21.11 -17.14 -13.78
N MET A 1083 20.14 -17.41 -14.66
CA MET A 1083 18.87 -16.68 -14.72
C MET A 1083 18.07 -16.76 -13.41
N LYS A 1084 18.18 -17.84 -12.62
CA LYS A 1084 17.58 -17.89 -11.28
C LYS A 1084 18.13 -16.77 -10.42
N GLN A 1085 19.46 -16.66 -10.34
CA GLN A 1085 20.13 -15.64 -9.54
C GLN A 1085 19.74 -14.24 -10.03
N LEU A 1086 19.76 -14.00 -11.34
CA LEU A 1086 19.42 -12.72 -11.95
C LEU A 1086 18.00 -12.24 -11.61
N LEU A 1087 16.99 -13.12 -11.70
CA LEU A 1087 15.59 -12.78 -11.47
C LEU A 1087 15.25 -12.67 -9.97
N THR A 1088 15.90 -13.46 -9.11
CA THR A 1088 15.66 -13.43 -7.66
C THR A 1088 16.46 -12.35 -6.92
N MET A 1089 17.60 -11.90 -7.45
CA MET A 1089 18.52 -10.93 -6.82
C MET A 1089 17.83 -9.69 -6.23
N ARG A 1090 18.33 -9.20 -5.08
CA ARG A 1090 17.84 -7.95 -4.45
C ARG A 1090 17.98 -6.76 -5.40
N GLU A 1091 17.09 -5.78 -5.27
CA GLU A 1091 16.97 -4.67 -6.22
C GLU A 1091 18.26 -3.87 -6.36
N ASN A 1092 18.80 -3.40 -5.23
CA ASN A 1092 20.06 -2.66 -5.16
C ASN A 1092 21.22 -3.46 -5.77
N ASN A 1093 21.27 -4.78 -5.55
CA ASN A 1093 22.33 -5.64 -6.07
C ASN A 1093 22.25 -5.78 -7.60
N PHE A 1094 21.05 -5.84 -8.19
CA PHE A 1094 20.91 -5.83 -9.65
C PHE A 1094 21.30 -4.45 -10.20
N PHE A 1095 20.72 -3.38 -9.65
CA PHE A 1095 20.94 -2.01 -10.12
C PHE A 1095 22.42 -1.61 -10.08
N GLN A 1096 23.13 -1.94 -9.01
CA GLN A 1096 24.58 -1.70 -8.90
C GLN A 1096 25.39 -2.57 -9.88
N ASN A 1097 25.14 -3.88 -9.95
CA ASN A 1097 26.00 -4.80 -10.71
C ASN A 1097 25.71 -4.86 -12.22
N TYR A 1098 24.55 -4.39 -12.68
CA TYR A 1098 24.11 -4.51 -14.07
C TYR A 1098 23.69 -3.17 -14.69
N VAL A 1099 23.26 -2.18 -13.91
CA VAL A 1099 22.84 -0.87 -14.46
C VAL A 1099 23.94 0.17 -14.25
N ILE A 1100 24.18 0.62 -13.00
CA ILE A 1100 25.19 1.66 -12.69
C ILE A 1100 26.58 1.29 -13.24
N LYS A 1101 27.06 0.07 -12.98
CA LYS A 1101 28.39 -0.44 -13.43
C LYS A 1101 28.65 -0.34 -14.94
N TYR A 1102 27.61 -0.16 -15.75
CA TYR A 1102 27.67 -0.11 -17.20
C TYR A 1102 26.99 1.14 -17.80
N ALA A 1103 26.41 2.04 -16.99
CA ALA A 1103 25.70 3.22 -17.46
C ALA A 1103 26.58 4.12 -18.34
N ASP A 1104 27.79 4.42 -17.86
CA ASP A 1104 28.80 5.23 -18.59
C ASP A 1104 29.29 4.56 -19.90
N LYS A 1105 29.00 3.26 -20.08
CA LYS A 1105 29.45 2.46 -21.24
C LYS A 1105 28.31 2.13 -22.21
N VAL A 1106 27.07 2.38 -21.80
CA VAL A 1106 25.87 2.17 -22.58
C VAL A 1106 24.90 3.31 -22.25
N PRO A 1107 25.01 4.44 -22.98
CA PRO A 1107 23.98 5.48 -22.95
C PRO A 1107 22.60 4.86 -23.15
N GLY A 1108 21.61 5.33 -22.39
CA GLY A 1108 20.27 4.76 -22.37
C GLY A 1108 20.10 3.44 -21.60
N LEU A 1109 21.12 2.88 -20.92
CA LEU A 1109 20.94 1.66 -20.10
C LEU A 1109 20.14 1.93 -18.81
N LEU A 1110 20.30 3.12 -18.23
CA LEU A 1110 19.44 3.58 -17.12
C LEU A 1110 18.00 3.73 -17.60
N GLU A 1111 17.77 4.35 -18.76
CA GLU A 1111 16.46 4.40 -19.39
C GLU A 1111 15.92 3.00 -19.71
N ALA A 1112 16.71 2.06 -20.23
CA ALA A 1112 16.26 0.69 -20.49
C ALA A 1112 15.89 -0.11 -19.21
N TYR A 1113 16.27 0.38 -18.02
CA TYR A 1113 15.81 -0.13 -16.73
C TYR A 1113 14.59 0.62 -16.18
N GLU A 1114 14.47 1.93 -16.46
CA GLU A 1114 13.38 2.79 -16.00
C GLU A 1114 12.18 2.88 -16.96
N VAL A 1115 12.35 2.54 -18.24
CA VAL A 1115 11.34 2.54 -19.31
C VAL A 1115 10.65 1.18 -19.33
N LEU A 1116 9.93 0.92 -18.24
CA LEU A 1116 8.75 0.05 -18.09
C LEU A 1116 8.10 0.48 -16.75
N PRO A 1117 6.77 0.67 -16.69
CA PRO A 1117 6.23 1.92 -16.17
C PRO A 1117 6.67 2.36 -14.77
N LYS A 1118 7.22 3.58 -14.69
CA LYS A 1118 7.54 4.29 -13.44
C LYS A 1118 6.30 4.41 -12.55
N GLN A 1119 6.37 3.82 -11.36
CA GLN A 1119 5.38 3.98 -10.29
C GLN A 1119 5.51 5.30 -9.52
#